data_AF-A0A834JDV6-F1
#
_entry.id   AF-A0A834JDV6-F1
#
_cell.length_a   1.000
_cell.length_b   1.000
_cell.length_c   1.000
_cell.angle_alpha   90.00
_cell.angle_beta   90.00
_cell.angle_gamma   90.00
#
_symmetry.space_group_name_H-M   'P 1'
#
loop_
_entity.id
_entity.type
_entity.pdbx_description
1 polymer ?
#
loop_
_entity_poly.entity_id
_entity_poly.type
_entity_poly.pdbx_seq_one_letter_code
_entity_poly.pdbx_strand_id
1 'polypeptide(L)'
;MVLSSLKAFFCSFHSTKMSPWKEFWFVGVLFWINCISNVIESYNVPCTFNTMCMCWVQDDEDFTKMDITCMGVPFARFPDVSVSYVAQLDIVGSGMQILDNDALESSDGVEALGLMSNRLASIGDTSLRVVADSLRSLDLSYNALEDVPFKTFGDLKRLNWLNMHSNHLTSLDGDWGYLRTTLRNGFFGTLVNLDWLYLRGNDMKQLELPVFQSSSLELIDVSENSIEWIHVLTTSNRTLKINDFNLDNNKLISLPTGIFDRLEARRIHLSSNGIRNIDDDAFRSLENSLEYLNLENNDLPCVPVAINGLKRLSYLYLANNDIRNISNESFQNFAENLKALSLATNSLDAVPSAALVRCQRLLHLNLGYNKISHVESGDFDWAEDLEILLLRNNFLTKLKAEAFKGAGKLKELSLSFNHLTELDDDCFIGIEKSLDILELSFAFATDNFPQRALRPLSNLLWLVLDNNNFQSIEPTAFYSFQQLRYINLESNRLHYLPERIFLSSVHPELRDVKLGYNFLEMIPESTFHNLTELRSLDLTGNRIKILVSDSIMDCPKLVTISLAYNRIYKMDRNAFYGLSSLRFLHLEFNRLTVLDLDAFSEIGGTEFALNVSYNAISFIDSGSTTNNLTHLDVSFNNITHLPTETFCGTPDLLTLDLRNNFITNLEPGTFALNQLQVLNLRNNKIEALRKQSFYGLHSLQQLDLGNNEIAQLSTEQFRNLKNLRILNLSGNKIRSLPRDVFEGTRLEILDLSHNKFTVVPSPSFMEVGYTLRDLNMADNFLDHLDSTAFPTSQLISLNLARNRLTILPDNSFVSLGKLLNLNVSHNTLQANFKELFHYLPNLRQLSLANSGLRIISPFPLINLNIIDLSYNNIESTTDGQFQYLKNLKILLLTNNSLTSMPSVRLNLLRELDVSSNPIEELTKESFFGYLRLEKLDLRNLNRTRTVDTDCLRSLRYLKHLKLQTWPLADGFNLRNLVIGLPLRTIEIQVTEHLLKHQIQNAFTKQLRELTITGADLEVISSEAFSTIEGGELILRIKNTRVRRFQSDIFLSLTKRLTQLTLDLRNNHINELSPSIIYGNLSWETVGTNMVAGGLQVSGNPLECDCEIAWLSLWLRRWLRESRQIHTASQSDARQLRTIAGRAVCTETTPSYSSDKVLLTLGTPHTACQASALSSGNYERLARTWLALIQLIVLLLFAK
;
A
#
# COMPACT_ATOMS: atom_id res chain seq x y z
N MET A 1 -31.31 12.55 -5.74
CA MET A 1 -30.88 11.53 -6.73
C MET A 1 -29.52 10.91 -6.43
N VAL A 2 -28.51 11.66 -5.96
CA VAL A 2 -27.19 11.11 -5.56
C VAL A 2 -27.27 10.17 -4.33
N LEU A 3 -28.15 10.45 -3.37
CA LEU A 3 -28.37 9.64 -2.16
C LEU A 3 -29.11 8.30 -2.39
N SER A 4 -29.94 8.20 -3.43
CA SER A 4 -30.60 6.93 -3.79
C SER A 4 -29.67 6.00 -4.56
N SER A 5 -28.72 6.56 -5.33
CA SER A 5 -27.67 5.79 -6.01
C SER A 5 -26.60 5.27 -5.05
N LEU A 6 -26.30 6.00 -3.97
CA LEU A 6 -25.39 5.54 -2.90
C LEU A 6 -25.96 4.37 -2.08
N LYS A 7 -27.28 4.31 -1.85
CA LYS A 7 -27.92 3.17 -1.16
C LYS A 7 -27.93 1.88 -1.99
N ALA A 8 -27.98 1.98 -3.32
CA ALA A 8 -27.79 0.83 -4.21
C ALA A 8 -26.29 0.45 -4.32
N PHE A 9 -25.39 1.44 -4.22
CA PHE A 9 -23.94 1.23 -4.25
C PHE A 9 -23.42 0.46 -3.03
N PHE A 10 -23.98 0.64 -1.83
CA PHE A 10 -23.51 -0.03 -0.60
C PHE A 10 -24.02 -1.46 -0.38
N CYS A 11 -25.09 -1.88 -1.06
CA CYS A 11 -25.58 -3.27 -0.94
C CYS A 11 -24.72 -4.30 -1.69
N SER A 12 -23.81 -3.89 -2.58
CA SER A 12 -22.89 -4.81 -3.28
C SER A 12 -21.50 -4.91 -2.63
N PHE A 13 -21.24 -4.23 -1.50
CA PHE A 13 -19.92 -4.14 -0.85
C PHE A 13 -19.61 -5.25 0.17
N HIS A 14 -20.43 -6.31 0.28
CA HIS A 14 -20.28 -7.32 1.34
C HIS A 14 -19.49 -8.59 0.98
N SER A 15 -18.67 -8.60 -0.09
CA SER A 15 -17.96 -9.84 -0.52
C SER A 15 -16.44 -9.79 -0.70
N THR A 16 -15.73 -8.74 -0.27
CA THR A 16 -14.25 -8.79 -0.26
C THR A 16 -13.61 -7.95 0.83
N LYS A 17 -12.65 -8.58 1.54
CA LYS A 17 -11.75 -8.02 2.56
C LYS A 17 -11.43 -6.54 2.32
N MET A 18 -12.02 -5.65 3.11
CA MET A 18 -11.51 -4.29 3.32
C MET A 18 -10.69 -4.27 4.61
N SER A 19 -9.53 -3.60 4.57
CA SER A 19 -8.72 -3.32 5.75
C SER A 19 -9.50 -2.46 6.76
N PRO A 20 -9.33 -2.63 8.09
CA PRO A 20 -10.01 -1.83 9.11
C PRO A 20 -9.73 -0.32 9.05
N TRP A 21 -8.67 0.07 8.33
CA TRP A 21 -8.23 1.46 8.19
C TRP A 21 -9.19 2.34 7.37
N LYS A 22 -10.11 1.76 6.57
CA LYS A 22 -11.05 2.53 5.74
C LYS A 22 -12.41 2.79 6.39
N GLU A 23 -12.84 1.97 7.36
CA GLU A 23 -14.08 2.23 8.11
C GLU A 23 -13.93 3.43 9.05
N PHE A 24 -12.73 3.62 9.64
CA PHE A 24 -12.41 4.78 10.48
C PHE A 24 -12.34 6.11 9.70
N TRP A 25 -11.92 6.09 8.44
CA TRP A 25 -12.00 7.27 7.57
C TRP A 25 -13.44 7.60 7.16
N PHE A 26 -14.32 6.59 7.07
CA PHE A 26 -15.69 6.78 6.56
C PHE A 26 -16.66 7.32 7.60
N VAL A 27 -16.51 6.94 8.88
CA VAL A 27 -17.29 7.52 9.99
C VAL A 27 -16.86 8.98 10.26
N GLY A 28 -15.57 9.29 10.13
CA GLY A 28 -15.06 10.67 10.20
C GLY A 28 -15.55 11.57 9.05
N VAL A 29 -15.67 11.04 7.84
CA VAL A 29 -16.13 11.80 6.65
C VAL A 29 -17.65 11.97 6.62
N LEU A 30 -18.43 11.02 7.13
CA LEU A 30 -19.89 11.17 7.24
C LEU A 30 -20.31 12.19 8.31
N PHE A 31 -19.48 12.39 9.35
CA PHE A 31 -19.66 13.51 10.28
C PHE A 31 -19.32 14.86 9.64
N TRP A 32 -18.33 14.89 8.74
CA TRP A 32 -17.91 16.11 8.02
C TRP A 32 -18.92 16.59 6.97
N ILE A 33 -19.63 15.68 6.30
CA ILE A 33 -20.55 16.03 5.19
C ILE A 33 -21.88 16.65 5.66
N ASN A 34 -22.26 16.50 6.93
CA ASN A 34 -23.46 17.16 7.47
C ASN A 34 -23.23 18.61 7.96
N CYS A 35 -22.01 19.15 7.84
CA CYS A 35 -21.64 20.50 8.30
C CYS A 35 -21.36 21.52 7.18
N ILE A 36 -21.92 21.35 5.97
CA ILE A 36 -21.83 22.38 4.91
C ILE A 36 -23.17 23.09 4.76
N SER A 37 -23.61 23.76 5.83
CA SER A 37 -24.47 24.95 5.76
C SER A 37 -24.45 25.69 7.10
N ASN A 38 -23.32 26.32 7.42
CA ASN A 38 -23.22 27.59 8.16
C ASN A 38 -21.73 27.89 8.39
N VAL A 39 -21.35 29.15 8.18
CA VAL A 39 -19.99 29.63 8.40
C VAL A 39 -19.75 29.66 9.91
N ILE A 40 -18.97 28.69 10.42
CA ILE A 40 -18.43 28.68 11.79
C ILE A 40 -16.91 28.77 11.67
N GLU A 41 -16.33 29.76 12.35
CA GLU A 41 -14.88 29.94 12.45
C GLU A 41 -14.28 28.81 13.31
N SER A 42 -13.44 27.97 12.70
CA SER A 42 -12.71 26.92 13.41
C SER A 42 -11.21 27.18 13.29
N TYR A 43 -10.48 27.08 14.41
CA TYR A 43 -9.05 27.33 14.46
C TYR A 43 -8.32 26.23 15.22
N ASN A 44 -7.19 25.79 14.67
CA ASN A 44 -6.27 24.87 15.32
C ASN A 44 -5.29 25.65 16.18
N VAL A 45 -5.26 25.38 17.49
CA VAL A 45 -4.30 26.01 18.41
C VAL A 45 -3.49 24.97 19.16
N PRO A 46 -2.21 25.24 19.46
CA PRO A 46 -1.46 24.42 20.41
C PRO A 46 -2.17 24.40 21.77
N CYS A 47 -2.28 23.22 22.40
CA CYS A 47 -2.90 23.10 23.71
C CYS A 47 -2.10 23.86 24.78
N THR A 48 -2.80 24.46 25.74
CA THR A 48 -2.19 25.25 26.83
C THR A 48 -1.37 24.37 27.79
N PHE A 49 -1.80 23.13 28.03
CA PHE A 49 -1.09 22.18 28.89
C PHE A 49 0.12 21.54 28.19
N ASN A 50 0.14 21.51 26.85
CA ASN A 50 1.27 21.00 26.07
C ASN A 50 1.21 21.52 24.63
N THR A 51 2.16 22.36 24.25
CA THR A 51 2.20 22.99 22.91
C THR A 51 2.52 22.03 21.76
N MET A 52 2.88 20.76 22.05
CA MET A 52 3.02 19.72 21.03
C MET A 52 1.72 18.94 20.78
N CYS A 53 0.69 19.18 21.58
CA CYS A 53 -0.66 18.69 21.33
C CYS A 53 -1.48 19.77 20.61
N MET A 54 -2.40 19.32 19.78
CA MET A 54 -3.34 20.17 19.07
C MET A 54 -4.68 20.15 19.79
N CYS A 55 -5.22 21.34 20.02
CA CYS A 55 -6.52 21.56 20.60
C CYS A 55 -7.39 22.23 19.53
N TRP A 56 -8.50 21.58 19.20
CA TRP A 56 -9.49 22.08 18.27
C TRP A 56 -10.71 22.54 19.08
N VAL A 57 -11.07 23.81 18.90
CA VAL A 57 -12.21 24.42 19.59
C VAL A 57 -13.27 24.70 18.53
N GLN A 58 -14.45 24.09 18.73
CA GLN A 58 -15.63 24.37 17.93
C GLN A 58 -16.65 25.07 18.85
N ASP A 59 -16.86 26.36 18.58
CA ASP A 59 -17.90 27.14 19.24
C ASP A 59 -19.24 26.88 18.54
N ASP A 60 -20.15 26.18 19.24
CA ASP A 60 -21.56 26.03 18.85
C ASP A 60 -22.44 26.86 19.80
N GLU A 61 -23.64 27.27 19.39
CA GLU A 61 -24.50 28.20 20.15
C GLU A 61 -24.91 27.66 21.54
N ASP A 62 -24.82 26.34 21.76
CA ASP A 62 -25.22 25.69 23.01
C ASP A 62 -24.05 25.04 23.80
N PHE A 63 -22.91 24.71 23.17
CA PHE A 63 -21.76 24.06 23.85
C PHE A 63 -20.42 24.35 23.16
N THR A 64 -19.35 24.50 23.94
CA THR A 64 -17.96 24.43 23.44
C THR A 64 -17.54 22.97 23.34
N LYS A 65 -17.39 22.46 22.10
CA LYS A 65 -16.79 21.13 21.88
C LYS A 65 -15.29 21.30 21.70
N MET A 66 -14.54 20.52 22.48
CA MET A 66 -13.08 20.52 22.43
C MET A 66 -12.57 19.13 22.09
N ASP A 67 -11.81 19.04 21.01
CA ASP A 67 -11.08 17.84 20.62
C ASP A 67 -9.59 18.05 20.86
N ILE A 68 -8.96 17.07 21.47
CA ILE A 68 -7.56 17.13 21.89
C ILE A 68 -6.82 15.96 21.28
N THR A 69 -5.75 16.24 20.55
CA THR A 69 -4.92 15.21 19.92
C THR A 69 -3.44 15.44 20.19
N CYS A 70 -2.81 14.43 20.78
CA CYS A 70 -1.39 14.37 21.06
C CYS A 70 -0.75 13.19 20.31
N MET A 71 -0.16 13.45 19.14
CA MET A 71 0.49 12.42 18.30
C MET A 71 2.01 12.39 18.53
N GLY A 72 2.53 11.28 19.04
CA GLY A 72 3.97 11.07 19.25
C GLY A 72 4.60 11.95 20.34
N VAL A 73 3.76 12.59 21.16
CA VAL A 73 4.16 13.48 22.27
C VAL A 73 4.54 12.62 23.47
N PRO A 74 5.80 12.62 23.94
CA PRO A 74 6.18 11.74 25.04
C PRO A 74 5.54 12.16 26.36
N PHE A 75 4.77 11.25 26.98
CA PHE A 75 4.20 11.43 28.31
C PHE A 75 4.72 10.36 29.27
N ALA A 76 5.21 10.78 30.43
CA ALA A 76 5.63 9.87 31.50
C ALA A 76 4.44 9.41 32.36
N ARG A 77 3.47 10.30 32.54
CA ARG A 77 2.17 10.09 33.19
C ARG A 77 1.10 10.82 32.37
N PHE A 78 -0.17 10.53 32.64
CA PHE A 78 -1.28 11.21 31.97
C PHE A 78 -1.21 12.74 32.16
N PRO A 79 -1.39 13.56 31.11
CA PRO A 79 -1.35 15.01 31.23
C PRO A 79 -2.55 15.55 32.01
N ASP A 80 -2.34 16.61 32.79
CA ASP A 80 -3.43 17.34 33.44
C ASP A 80 -4.13 18.22 32.40
N VAL A 81 -5.30 17.75 31.95
CA VAL A 81 -6.13 18.43 30.95
C VAL A 81 -7.20 19.21 31.71
N SER A 82 -6.86 20.40 32.20
CA SER A 82 -7.77 21.22 33.04
C SER A 82 -8.90 21.88 32.21
N VAL A 83 -9.74 21.06 31.56
CA VAL A 83 -10.87 21.45 30.71
C VAL A 83 -12.13 20.71 31.16
N SER A 84 -13.25 21.41 31.29
CA SER A 84 -14.50 20.89 31.86
C SER A 84 -15.26 19.91 30.96
N TYR A 85 -15.10 19.99 29.63
CA TYR A 85 -15.75 19.06 28.70
C TYR A 85 -14.86 18.80 27.49
N VAL A 86 -14.67 17.53 27.15
CA VAL A 86 -13.81 17.09 26.04
C VAL A 86 -14.57 16.01 25.28
N ALA A 87 -14.92 16.30 24.03
CA ALA A 87 -15.65 15.35 23.20
C ALA A 87 -14.73 14.16 22.84
N GLN A 88 -13.49 14.45 22.45
CA GLN A 88 -12.47 13.43 22.16
C GLN A 88 -11.09 13.80 22.70
N LEU A 89 -10.46 12.88 23.42
CA LEU A 89 -9.11 13.01 23.95
C LEU A 89 -8.22 11.86 23.48
N ASP A 90 -7.32 12.16 22.54
CA ASP A 90 -6.42 11.18 21.94
C ASP A 90 -4.96 11.42 22.32
N ILE A 91 -4.35 10.42 22.94
CA ILE A 91 -2.94 10.36 23.30
C ILE A 91 -2.33 9.15 22.60
N VAL A 92 -1.65 9.38 21.47
CA VAL A 92 -1.19 8.32 20.57
C VAL A 92 0.32 8.30 20.47
N GLY A 93 0.95 7.12 20.61
CA GLY A 93 2.39 6.99 20.38
C GLY A 93 3.28 7.67 21.44
N SER A 94 2.69 8.05 22.57
CA SER A 94 3.32 8.81 23.64
C SER A 94 4.29 7.98 24.48
N GLY A 95 4.13 6.65 24.44
CA GLY A 95 4.99 5.70 25.17
C GLY A 95 4.68 5.61 26.66
N MET A 96 3.53 6.13 27.09
CA MET A 96 2.99 6.00 28.44
C MET A 96 2.84 4.53 28.82
N GLN A 97 3.27 4.14 30.02
CA GLN A 97 3.28 2.75 30.48
C GLN A 97 2.21 2.42 31.52
N ILE A 98 1.81 3.41 32.31
CA ILE A 98 0.82 3.28 33.37
C ILE A 98 -0.17 4.43 33.22
N LEU A 99 -1.46 4.15 33.39
CA LEU A 99 -2.47 5.17 33.64
C LEU A 99 -2.71 5.21 35.15
N ASP A 100 -2.23 6.24 35.83
CA ASP A 100 -2.28 6.34 37.29
C ASP A 100 -3.70 6.57 37.82
N ASN A 101 -3.92 6.30 39.11
CA ASN A 101 -5.23 6.39 39.76
C ASN A 101 -5.83 7.80 39.82
N ASP A 102 -4.97 8.83 39.73
CA ASP A 102 -5.27 10.26 39.72
C ASP A 102 -5.40 10.82 38.29
N ALA A 103 -5.31 9.97 37.26
CA ALA A 103 -5.57 10.39 35.89
C ALA A 103 -7.00 10.94 35.75
N LEU A 104 -7.16 11.97 34.91
CA LEU A 104 -8.45 12.62 34.63
C LEU A 104 -9.15 13.25 35.84
N GLU A 105 -8.48 13.41 36.99
CA GLU A 105 -9.07 14.09 38.17
C GLU A 105 -9.59 15.50 37.89
N SER A 106 -9.00 16.18 36.90
CA SER A 106 -9.33 17.55 36.49
C SER A 106 -10.24 17.65 35.25
N SER A 107 -10.69 16.52 34.69
CA SER A 107 -11.45 16.46 33.43
C SER A 107 -12.71 15.58 33.60
N ASP A 108 -13.80 16.13 34.10
CA ASP A 108 -15.02 15.40 34.45
C ASP A 108 -15.94 15.06 33.24
N GLY A 109 -15.77 15.76 32.12
CA GLY A 109 -16.63 15.62 30.93
C GLY A 109 -15.99 14.96 29.69
N VAL A 110 -15.23 13.86 29.81
CA VAL A 110 -14.64 13.17 28.64
C VAL A 110 -15.60 12.13 28.05
N GLU A 111 -16.00 12.28 26.79
CA GLU A 111 -16.89 11.31 26.11
C GLU A 111 -16.15 10.18 25.37
N ALA A 112 -15.05 10.49 24.71
CA ALA A 112 -14.20 9.51 24.02
C ALA A 112 -12.73 9.66 24.45
N LEU A 113 -12.11 8.54 24.84
CA LEU A 113 -10.72 8.49 25.28
C LEU A 113 -9.93 7.50 24.44
N GLY A 114 -8.94 8.00 23.70
CA GLY A 114 -8.02 7.19 22.91
C GLY A 114 -6.62 7.19 23.49
N LEU A 115 -6.14 6.04 23.96
CA LEU A 115 -4.79 5.82 24.48
C LEU A 115 -3.98 4.87 23.59
N MET A 116 -4.05 5.08 22.27
CA MET A 116 -3.57 4.15 21.26
C MET A 116 -2.03 4.12 21.11
N SER A 117 -1.49 2.98 20.70
CA SER A 117 -0.07 2.82 20.33
C SER A 117 0.91 3.33 21.40
N ASN A 118 0.53 3.24 22.67
CA ASN A 118 1.41 3.56 23.80
C ASN A 118 2.16 2.30 24.24
N ARG A 119 2.46 2.19 25.54
CA ARG A 119 3.07 1.03 26.18
C ARG A 119 2.30 0.65 27.44
N LEU A 120 1.01 0.98 27.49
CA LEU A 120 0.19 0.78 28.68
C LEU A 120 0.19 -0.70 29.03
N ALA A 121 0.78 -1.02 30.17
CA ALA A 121 0.82 -2.37 30.73
C ALA A 121 -0.08 -2.48 31.96
N SER A 122 -0.37 -1.35 32.61
CA SER A 122 -1.26 -1.29 33.78
C SER A 122 -2.11 -0.02 33.73
N ILE A 123 -3.35 -0.16 34.17
CA ILE A 123 -4.31 0.93 34.33
C ILE A 123 -4.78 0.87 35.79
N GLY A 124 -4.67 1.99 36.50
CA GLY A 124 -5.05 2.10 37.90
C GLY A 124 -6.53 1.83 38.12
N ASP A 125 -6.85 1.15 39.22
CA ASP A 125 -8.21 0.76 39.61
C ASP A 125 -9.21 1.94 39.63
N THR A 126 -8.76 3.16 39.96
CA THR A 126 -9.64 4.36 40.05
C THR A 126 -9.41 5.38 38.95
N SER A 127 -8.52 5.10 37.99
CA SER A 127 -8.05 6.05 36.97
C SER A 127 -9.12 6.62 36.05
N LEU A 128 -10.24 5.91 35.84
CA LEU A 128 -11.36 6.36 35.00
C LEU A 128 -12.62 6.70 35.81
N ARG A 129 -12.53 6.72 37.14
CA ARG A 129 -13.70 6.89 38.02
C ARG A 129 -14.41 8.22 37.80
N VAL A 130 -13.66 9.28 37.53
CA VAL A 130 -14.19 10.65 37.35
C VAL A 130 -14.99 10.78 36.06
N VAL A 131 -14.59 10.06 35.00
CA VAL A 131 -15.26 10.05 33.69
C VAL A 131 -16.26 8.91 33.54
N ALA A 132 -16.55 8.17 34.61
CA ALA A 132 -17.37 6.96 34.52
C ALA A 132 -18.82 7.20 34.06
N ASP A 133 -19.35 8.38 34.38
CA ASP A 133 -20.70 8.81 33.99
C ASP A 133 -20.76 9.52 32.63
N SER A 134 -19.62 9.82 31.99
CA SER A 134 -19.52 10.54 30.71
C SER A 134 -18.95 9.68 29.58
N LEU A 135 -18.01 8.78 29.86
CA LEU A 135 -17.26 8.01 28.86
C LEU A 135 -18.12 7.00 28.11
N ARG A 136 -18.14 7.12 26.77
CA ARG A 136 -18.87 6.24 25.84
C ARG A 136 -17.95 5.39 24.96
N SER A 137 -16.73 5.86 24.72
CA SER A 137 -15.75 5.22 23.83
C SER A 137 -14.38 5.17 24.49
N LEU A 138 -13.76 3.99 24.50
CA LEU A 138 -12.42 3.78 25.06
C LEU A 138 -11.55 2.96 24.09
N ASP A 139 -10.49 3.56 23.56
CA ASP A 139 -9.48 2.90 22.74
C ASP A 139 -8.17 2.68 23.52
N LEU A 140 -7.81 1.42 23.75
CA LEU A 140 -6.58 0.97 24.39
C LEU A 140 -5.72 0.13 23.44
N SER A 141 -5.89 0.29 22.13
CA SER A 141 -5.23 -0.54 21.14
C SER A 141 -3.72 -0.33 21.02
N TYR A 142 -3.03 -1.37 20.52
CA TYR A 142 -1.58 -1.36 20.29
C TYR A 142 -0.76 -1.01 21.54
N ASN A 143 -1.24 -1.45 22.71
CA ASN A 143 -0.56 -1.30 23.99
C ASN A 143 0.12 -2.61 24.41
N ALA A 144 0.39 -2.78 25.71
CA ALA A 144 1.06 -3.94 26.28
C ALA A 144 0.25 -4.54 27.44
N LEU A 145 -1.08 -4.46 27.40
CA LEU A 145 -1.95 -5.01 28.44
C LEU A 145 -1.90 -6.54 28.39
N GLU A 146 -1.54 -7.18 29.50
CA GLU A 146 -1.53 -8.64 29.65
C GLU A 146 -2.87 -9.17 30.18
N ASP A 147 -3.59 -8.34 30.95
CA ASP A 147 -4.89 -8.65 31.57
C ASP A 147 -5.91 -7.53 31.32
N VAL A 148 -7.19 -7.88 31.36
CA VAL A 148 -8.29 -6.90 31.30
C VAL A 148 -8.38 -6.14 32.64
N PRO A 149 -8.38 -4.79 32.66
CA PRO A 149 -8.51 -3.98 33.88
C PRO A 149 -9.91 -4.04 34.54
N PHE A 150 -10.23 -5.18 35.18
CA PHE A 150 -11.58 -5.47 35.70
C PHE A 150 -12.10 -4.52 36.78
N LYS A 151 -11.24 -3.85 37.53
CA LYS A 151 -11.71 -2.90 38.55
C LYS A 151 -12.00 -1.54 37.92
N THR A 152 -11.18 -1.13 36.98
CA THR A 152 -11.29 0.19 36.33
C THR A 152 -12.55 0.30 35.47
N PHE A 153 -12.89 -0.70 34.65
CA PHE A 153 -14.07 -0.55 33.78
C PHE A 153 -15.40 -0.85 34.49
N GLY A 154 -15.36 -1.30 35.74
CA GLY A 154 -16.55 -1.78 36.46
C GLY A 154 -17.61 -0.69 36.63
N ASP A 155 -17.17 0.56 36.72
CA ASP A 155 -18.01 1.74 36.93
C ASP A 155 -18.49 2.41 35.62
N LEU A 156 -17.98 2.00 34.44
CA LEU A 156 -18.22 2.65 33.15
C LEU A 156 -19.57 2.29 32.50
N LYS A 157 -20.67 2.61 33.16
CA LYS A 157 -22.04 2.17 32.76
C LYS A 157 -22.51 2.72 31.41
N ARG A 158 -21.91 3.80 30.91
CA ARG A 158 -22.24 4.43 29.62
C ARG A 158 -21.33 4.01 28.47
N LEU A 159 -20.39 3.09 28.70
CA LEU A 159 -19.46 2.65 27.68
C LEU A 159 -20.16 1.78 26.64
N ASN A 160 -20.13 2.21 25.38
CA ASN A 160 -20.71 1.50 24.24
C ASN A 160 -19.63 0.83 23.38
N TRP A 161 -18.43 1.40 23.31
CA TRP A 161 -17.36 0.91 22.47
C TRP A 161 -16.07 0.75 23.27
N LEU A 162 -15.54 -0.48 23.28
CA LEU A 162 -14.29 -0.82 23.96
C LEU A 162 -13.35 -1.49 22.98
N ASN A 163 -12.21 -0.85 22.73
CA ASN A 163 -11.19 -1.38 21.85
C ASN A 163 -9.90 -1.72 22.61
N MET A 164 -9.50 -2.98 22.58
CA MET A 164 -8.26 -3.49 23.18
C MET A 164 -7.45 -4.32 22.17
N HIS A 165 -7.60 -4.06 20.86
CA HIS A 165 -6.90 -4.84 19.83
C HIS A 165 -5.37 -4.67 19.89
N SER A 166 -4.64 -5.71 19.49
CA SER A 166 -3.18 -5.75 19.45
C SER A 166 -2.50 -5.44 20.80
N ASN A 167 -3.01 -6.07 21.87
CA ASN A 167 -2.38 -6.15 23.18
C ASN A 167 -1.81 -7.57 23.41
N HIS A 168 -1.54 -7.94 24.66
CA HIS A 168 -1.04 -9.25 25.08
C HIS A 168 -2.04 -10.04 25.92
N LEU A 169 -3.34 -9.80 25.71
CA LEU A 169 -4.39 -10.44 26.50
C LEU A 169 -4.43 -11.94 26.23
N THR A 170 -4.42 -12.75 27.30
CA THR A 170 -4.44 -14.22 27.19
C THR A 170 -5.80 -14.84 27.52
N SER A 171 -6.63 -14.15 28.32
CA SER A 171 -7.99 -14.55 28.67
C SER A 171 -8.91 -13.34 28.92
N LEU A 172 -10.22 -13.58 28.91
CA LEU A 172 -11.25 -12.64 29.36
C LEU A 172 -11.68 -12.89 30.82
N ASP A 173 -11.23 -13.99 31.41
CA ASP A 173 -11.41 -14.32 32.82
C ASP A 173 -10.24 -13.76 33.63
N GLY A 174 -10.52 -13.00 34.68
CA GLY A 174 -9.48 -12.50 35.60
C GLY A 174 -8.85 -13.60 36.47
N ASP A 175 -7.63 -13.36 36.94
CA ASP A 175 -6.98 -14.22 37.94
C ASP A 175 -7.62 -14.02 39.32
N TRP A 176 -8.67 -14.80 39.59
CA TRP A 176 -9.41 -14.76 40.86
C TRP A 176 -8.78 -15.64 41.97
N GLY A 177 -7.59 -16.22 41.75
CA GLY A 177 -6.95 -17.12 42.71
C GLY A 177 -7.87 -18.25 43.20
N TYR A 178 -7.81 -18.58 44.50
CA TYR A 178 -8.60 -19.64 45.13
C TYR A 178 -10.13 -19.40 45.15
N LEU A 179 -10.62 -18.25 44.66
CA LEU A 179 -12.04 -17.88 44.61
C LEU A 179 -12.71 -18.14 43.25
N ARG A 180 -12.05 -18.88 42.36
CA ARG A 180 -12.49 -19.22 41.00
C ARG A 180 -13.91 -19.81 40.91
N THR A 181 -14.44 -20.40 41.99
CA THR A 181 -15.77 -21.02 42.03
C THR A 181 -16.86 -20.14 42.67
N THR A 182 -16.50 -19.07 43.39
CA THR A 182 -17.45 -18.29 44.21
C THR A 182 -17.76 -16.89 43.65
N LEU A 183 -16.92 -16.35 42.76
CA LEU A 183 -17.03 -14.98 42.22
C LEU A 183 -17.14 -14.92 40.69
N ARG A 184 -17.61 -15.99 40.04
CA ARG A 184 -17.70 -16.12 38.57
C ARG A 184 -18.76 -15.23 37.87
N ASN A 185 -19.25 -14.17 38.51
CA ASN A 185 -20.36 -13.32 38.01
C ASN A 185 -20.02 -11.81 37.88
N GLY A 186 -18.75 -11.41 37.81
CA GLY A 186 -18.36 -10.04 38.22
C GLY A 186 -18.53 -8.87 37.23
N PHE A 187 -17.99 -8.94 36.00
CA PHE A 187 -17.50 -7.70 35.36
C PHE A 187 -18.19 -7.24 34.07
N PHE A 188 -18.18 -8.01 32.98
CA PHE A 188 -18.90 -7.60 31.76
C PHE A 188 -20.43 -7.50 31.98
N GLY A 189 -20.91 -7.98 33.12
CA GLY A 189 -22.25 -7.73 33.61
C GLY A 189 -22.50 -6.30 34.12
N THR A 190 -21.49 -5.47 34.37
CA THR A 190 -21.68 -4.06 34.77
C THR A 190 -21.71 -3.10 33.58
N LEU A 191 -21.11 -3.50 32.44
CA LEU A 191 -21.14 -2.78 31.16
C LEU A 191 -22.46 -3.02 30.41
N VAL A 192 -23.55 -2.46 30.95
CA VAL A 192 -24.92 -2.72 30.48
C VAL A 192 -25.26 -2.12 29.10
N ASN A 193 -24.43 -1.22 28.57
CA ASN A 193 -24.63 -0.54 27.28
C ASN A 193 -23.58 -0.89 26.23
N LEU A 194 -22.74 -1.90 26.47
CA LEU A 194 -21.66 -2.24 25.54
C LEU A 194 -22.24 -2.79 24.23
N ASP A 195 -21.87 -2.16 23.12
CA ASP A 195 -22.29 -2.50 21.76
C ASP A 195 -21.13 -3.18 21.00
N TRP A 196 -19.91 -2.66 21.09
CA TRP A 196 -18.75 -3.16 20.36
C TRP A 196 -17.56 -3.48 21.27
N LEU A 197 -17.00 -4.68 21.10
CA LEU A 197 -15.81 -5.15 21.80
C LEU A 197 -14.76 -5.66 20.81
N TYR A 198 -13.61 -4.99 20.75
CA TYR A 198 -12.48 -5.38 19.88
C TYR A 198 -11.33 -5.97 20.69
N LEU A 199 -10.99 -7.23 20.39
CA LEU A 199 -9.95 -8.04 21.03
C LEU A 199 -9.00 -8.67 19.99
N ARG A 200 -9.06 -8.19 18.74
CA ARG A 200 -8.26 -8.72 17.64
C ARG A 200 -6.75 -8.65 17.91
N GLY A 201 -5.99 -9.65 17.47
CA GLY A 201 -4.52 -9.58 17.51
C GLY A 201 -3.90 -9.68 18.90
N ASN A 202 -4.61 -10.32 19.85
CA ASN A 202 -4.11 -10.64 21.18
C ASN A 202 -3.51 -12.07 21.22
N ASP A 203 -3.18 -12.57 22.40
CA ASP A 203 -2.47 -13.83 22.61
C ASP A 203 -3.39 -14.94 23.17
N MET A 204 -4.71 -14.86 22.93
CA MET A 204 -5.69 -15.79 23.48
C MET A 204 -5.59 -17.17 22.82
N LYS A 205 -5.55 -18.23 23.64
CA LYS A 205 -5.60 -19.64 23.18
C LYS A 205 -6.94 -20.33 23.41
N GLN A 206 -7.71 -19.82 24.37
CA GLN A 206 -9.00 -20.35 24.79
C GLN A 206 -9.92 -19.17 25.00
N LEU A 207 -11.18 -19.29 24.56
CA LEU A 207 -12.16 -18.22 24.72
C LEU A 207 -13.29 -18.68 25.63
N GLU A 208 -13.22 -18.26 26.90
CA GLU A 208 -14.36 -18.32 27.81
C GLU A 208 -15.12 -16.99 27.71
N LEU A 209 -16.33 -17.02 27.15
CA LEU A 209 -17.16 -15.81 27.03
C LEU A 209 -17.84 -15.51 28.38
N PRO A 210 -17.63 -14.32 28.94
CA PRO A 210 -18.26 -13.91 30.19
C PRO A 210 -19.76 -13.62 30.01
N VAL A 211 -20.49 -13.55 31.12
CA VAL A 211 -21.90 -13.16 31.09
C VAL A 211 -21.99 -11.65 30.86
N PHE A 212 -22.39 -11.24 29.66
CA PHE A 212 -22.72 -9.85 29.35
C PHE A 212 -24.16 -9.53 29.79
N GLN A 213 -24.37 -8.36 30.42
CA GLN A 213 -25.73 -7.87 30.73
C GLN A 213 -26.28 -6.94 29.64
N SER A 214 -25.46 -6.53 28.67
CA SER A 214 -25.88 -5.67 27.58
C SER A 214 -26.96 -6.33 26.71
N SER A 215 -28.00 -5.56 26.38
CA SER A 215 -29.05 -5.96 25.44
C SER A 215 -28.76 -5.57 23.99
N SER A 216 -27.65 -4.87 23.74
CA SER A 216 -27.35 -4.20 22.46
C SER A 216 -25.99 -4.59 21.86
N LEU A 217 -25.42 -5.74 22.25
CA LEU A 217 -24.15 -6.21 21.68
C LEU A 217 -24.25 -6.39 20.16
N GLU A 218 -23.57 -5.49 19.45
CA GLU A 218 -23.46 -5.48 18.00
C GLU A 218 -22.29 -6.34 17.52
N LEU A 219 -21.12 -6.24 18.16
CA LEU A 219 -19.91 -6.93 17.71
C LEU A 219 -19.03 -7.42 18.86
N ILE A 220 -18.55 -8.66 18.74
CA ILE A 220 -17.35 -9.14 19.44
C ILE A 220 -16.33 -9.61 18.40
N ASP A 221 -15.19 -8.91 18.30
CA ASP A 221 -14.09 -9.26 17.39
C ASP A 221 -12.91 -9.86 18.17
N VAL A 222 -12.73 -11.17 18.05
CA VAL A 222 -11.61 -11.94 18.63
C VAL A 222 -10.72 -12.53 17.53
N SER A 223 -10.70 -11.91 16.35
CA SER A 223 -9.90 -12.37 15.21
C SER A 223 -8.38 -12.23 15.43
N GLU A 224 -7.56 -12.91 14.62
CA GLU A 224 -6.08 -12.87 14.72
C GLU A 224 -5.53 -13.23 16.11
N ASN A 225 -6.17 -14.15 16.83
CA ASN A 225 -5.66 -14.73 18.08
C ASN A 225 -5.08 -16.14 17.80
N SER A 226 -4.98 -16.98 18.83
CA SER A 226 -4.60 -18.40 18.70
C SER A 226 -5.65 -19.33 19.30
N ILE A 227 -6.94 -18.97 19.19
CA ILE A 227 -8.04 -19.68 19.86
C ILE A 227 -8.23 -21.07 19.24
N GLU A 228 -8.21 -22.11 20.09
CA GLU A 228 -8.39 -23.52 19.70
C GLU A 228 -9.76 -24.09 20.11
N TRP A 229 -10.43 -23.49 21.09
CA TRP A 229 -11.80 -23.83 21.49
C TRP A 229 -12.50 -22.64 22.17
N ILE A 230 -13.83 -22.69 22.17
CA ILE A 230 -14.72 -21.65 22.71
C ILE A 230 -15.67 -22.30 23.71
N HIS A 231 -15.97 -21.60 24.80
CA HIS A 231 -17.02 -22.00 25.72
C HIS A 231 -17.76 -20.80 26.26
N VAL A 232 -19.09 -20.88 26.23
CA VAL A 232 -19.97 -19.87 26.80
C VAL A 232 -20.30 -20.29 28.23
N LEU A 233 -19.91 -19.47 29.22
CA LEU A 233 -20.07 -19.82 30.63
C LEU A 233 -21.54 -20.05 31.01
N THR A 234 -21.79 -21.17 31.70
CA THR A 234 -23.12 -21.71 32.01
C THR A 234 -23.70 -21.25 33.36
N THR A 235 -23.07 -20.28 34.03
CA THR A 235 -23.44 -19.87 35.41
C THR A 235 -24.71 -19.03 35.50
N SER A 236 -25.31 -18.62 34.37
CA SER A 236 -26.61 -17.95 34.32
C SER A 236 -27.57 -18.66 33.35
N ASN A 237 -28.87 -18.66 33.66
CA ASN A 237 -29.91 -19.22 32.77
C ASN A 237 -30.19 -18.37 31.52
N ARG A 238 -29.34 -17.38 31.19
CA ARG A 238 -29.56 -16.43 30.08
C ARG A 238 -28.73 -16.80 28.85
N THR A 239 -29.33 -16.65 27.68
CA THR A 239 -28.69 -16.76 26.36
C THR A 239 -28.02 -15.43 26.02
N LEU A 240 -26.76 -15.49 25.57
CA LEU A 240 -26.03 -14.31 25.09
C LEU A 240 -26.49 -13.96 23.68
N LYS A 241 -26.95 -12.73 23.46
CA LYS A 241 -27.39 -12.25 22.14
C LYS A 241 -26.38 -11.26 21.59
N ILE A 242 -25.86 -11.52 20.40
CA ILE A 242 -24.88 -10.67 19.71
C ILE A 242 -25.26 -10.58 18.23
N ASN A 243 -25.10 -9.44 17.55
CA ASN A 243 -25.34 -9.41 16.11
C ASN A 243 -24.18 -10.03 15.32
N ASP A 244 -22.93 -9.67 15.60
CA ASP A 244 -21.75 -10.13 14.87
C ASP A 244 -20.68 -10.71 15.80
N PHE A 245 -20.25 -11.94 15.52
CA PHE A 245 -19.21 -12.63 16.26
C PHE A 245 -18.09 -13.07 15.32
N ASN A 246 -16.93 -12.41 15.43
CA ASN A 246 -15.80 -12.61 14.52
C ASN A 246 -14.68 -13.42 15.17
N LEU A 247 -14.45 -14.63 14.65
CA LEU A 247 -13.42 -15.59 15.07
C LEU A 247 -12.39 -15.86 13.95
N ASP A 248 -12.30 -14.99 12.95
CA ASP A 248 -11.39 -15.17 11.81
C ASP A 248 -9.92 -15.29 12.23
N ASN A 249 -9.13 -16.04 11.47
CA ASN A 249 -7.67 -16.16 11.67
C ASN A 249 -7.28 -16.69 13.07
N ASN A 250 -7.98 -17.71 13.56
CA ASN A 250 -7.67 -18.43 14.79
C ASN A 250 -7.13 -19.84 14.48
N LYS A 251 -7.26 -20.81 15.40
CA LYS A 251 -6.73 -22.18 15.26
C LYS A 251 -7.82 -23.26 15.49
N LEU A 252 -9.08 -22.95 15.20
CA LEU A 252 -10.17 -23.91 15.34
C LEU A 252 -10.03 -25.01 14.27
N ILE A 253 -9.70 -26.24 14.68
CA ILE A 253 -9.58 -27.39 13.77
C ILE A 253 -10.90 -28.16 13.63
N SER A 254 -11.75 -28.11 14.66
CA SER A 254 -13.06 -28.76 14.69
C SER A 254 -14.09 -27.95 15.46
N LEU A 255 -15.36 -28.06 15.06
CA LEU A 255 -16.51 -27.52 15.80
C LEU A 255 -17.30 -28.67 16.42
N PRO A 256 -17.08 -28.99 17.72
CA PRO A 256 -17.81 -30.05 18.39
C PRO A 256 -19.26 -29.64 18.70
N THR A 257 -20.10 -30.63 18.97
CA THR A 257 -21.49 -30.43 19.42
C THR A 257 -21.55 -29.46 20.61
N GLY A 258 -22.41 -28.45 20.51
CA GLY A 258 -22.68 -27.49 21.60
C GLY A 258 -21.61 -26.42 21.82
N ILE A 259 -20.65 -26.23 20.89
CA ILE A 259 -19.63 -25.16 21.00
C ILE A 259 -20.25 -23.75 21.10
N PHE A 260 -21.42 -23.54 20.50
CA PHE A 260 -22.19 -22.29 20.58
C PHE A 260 -23.42 -22.37 21.50
N ASP A 261 -23.47 -23.35 22.42
CA ASP A 261 -24.59 -23.47 23.34
C ASP A 261 -24.83 -22.16 24.10
N ARG A 262 -26.10 -21.73 24.14
CA ARG A 262 -26.54 -20.48 24.79
C ARG A 262 -26.00 -19.20 24.14
N LEU A 263 -25.60 -19.25 22.87
CA LEU A 263 -25.35 -18.10 22.01
C LEU A 263 -26.48 -17.93 21.00
N GLU A 264 -26.97 -16.71 20.83
CA GLU A 264 -27.82 -16.27 19.72
C GLU A 264 -27.03 -15.21 18.92
N ALA A 265 -26.56 -15.58 17.72
CA ALA A 265 -25.81 -14.68 16.85
C ALA A 265 -26.49 -14.52 15.48
N ARG A 266 -26.44 -13.32 14.87
CA ARG A 266 -26.91 -13.12 13.48
C ARG A 266 -25.82 -13.39 12.46
N ARG A 267 -24.57 -13.08 12.77
CA ARG A 267 -23.41 -13.29 11.90
C ARG A 267 -22.29 -13.96 12.68
N ILE A 268 -21.72 -15.01 12.09
CA ILE A 268 -20.53 -15.68 12.62
C ILE A 268 -19.48 -15.75 11.52
N HIS A 269 -18.27 -15.30 11.82
CA HIS A 269 -17.10 -15.38 10.95
C HIS A 269 -16.11 -16.39 11.52
N LEU A 270 -15.78 -17.42 10.75
CA LEU A 270 -14.92 -18.55 11.11
C LEU A 270 -13.85 -18.79 10.04
N SER A 271 -13.53 -17.77 9.25
CA SER A 271 -12.60 -17.92 8.13
C SER A 271 -11.16 -18.13 8.62
N SER A 272 -10.34 -18.82 7.83
CA SER A 272 -8.90 -18.97 8.08
C SER A 272 -8.57 -19.62 9.44
N ASN A 273 -9.32 -20.65 9.86
CA ASN A 273 -9.13 -21.35 11.14
C ASN A 273 -8.50 -22.75 11.00
N GLY A 274 -8.59 -23.36 9.82
CA GLY A 274 -8.17 -24.75 9.58
C GLY A 274 -9.22 -25.80 9.95
N ILE A 275 -10.51 -25.42 9.93
CA ILE A 275 -11.62 -26.30 10.32
C ILE A 275 -11.75 -27.44 9.31
N ARG A 276 -11.73 -28.69 9.79
CA ARG A 276 -11.91 -29.91 8.98
C ARG A 276 -13.21 -30.64 9.30
N ASN A 277 -13.59 -30.65 10.57
CA ASN A 277 -14.71 -31.43 11.08
C ASN A 277 -15.70 -30.50 11.80
N ILE A 278 -16.98 -30.61 11.48
CA ILE A 278 -18.07 -29.91 12.14
C ILE A 278 -19.10 -30.97 12.51
N ASP A 279 -19.35 -31.16 13.80
CA ASP A 279 -20.34 -32.12 14.30
C ASP A 279 -21.76 -31.68 13.92
N ASP A 280 -22.68 -32.64 13.75
CA ASP A 280 -24.05 -32.40 13.26
C ASP A 280 -24.84 -31.38 14.10
N ASP A 281 -24.58 -31.31 15.41
CA ASP A 281 -25.23 -30.39 16.35
C ASP A 281 -24.30 -29.25 16.81
N ALA A 282 -23.25 -28.92 16.05
CA ALA A 282 -22.30 -27.86 16.42
C ALA A 282 -22.95 -26.47 16.53
N PHE A 283 -23.92 -26.17 15.66
CA PHE A 283 -24.64 -24.88 15.64
C PHE A 283 -25.95 -24.88 16.45
N ARG A 284 -26.09 -25.81 17.40
CA ARG A 284 -27.23 -25.85 18.31
C ARG A 284 -27.39 -24.50 19.03
N SER A 285 -28.63 -24.02 19.18
CA SER A 285 -29.02 -22.69 19.69
C SER A 285 -29.00 -21.54 18.67
N LEU A 286 -28.40 -21.73 17.48
CA LEU A 286 -28.32 -20.71 16.42
C LEU A 286 -29.37 -20.89 15.31
N GLU A 287 -30.20 -21.93 15.40
CA GLU A 287 -31.08 -22.41 14.33
C GLU A 287 -32.08 -21.36 13.85
N ASN A 288 -32.49 -20.45 14.75
CA ASN A 288 -33.50 -19.43 14.48
C ASN A 288 -32.95 -17.99 14.47
N SER A 289 -31.63 -17.81 14.58
CA SER A 289 -30.98 -16.49 14.69
C SER A 289 -29.94 -16.22 13.60
N LEU A 290 -29.18 -17.24 13.18
CA LEU A 290 -28.05 -17.05 12.27
C LEU A 290 -28.49 -16.77 10.83
N GLU A 291 -28.06 -15.63 10.30
CA GLU A 291 -28.35 -15.13 8.94
C GLU A 291 -27.10 -15.14 8.04
N TYR A 292 -25.90 -15.03 8.63
CA TYR A 292 -24.62 -14.98 7.92
C TYR A 292 -23.63 -15.97 8.54
N LEU A 293 -23.04 -16.83 7.71
CA LEU A 293 -21.99 -17.76 8.11
C LEU A 293 -20.84 -17.72 7.11
N ASN A 294 -19.66 -17.35 7.60
CA ASN A 294 -18.43 -17.35 6.82
C ASN A 294 -17.50 -18.47 7.31
N LEU A 295 -17.28 -19.46 6.45
CA LEU A 295 -16.39 -20.60 6.65
C LEU A 295 -15.27 -20.64 5.59
N GLU A 296 -14.95 -19.50 4.98
CA GLU A 296 -13.93 -19.43 3.92
C GLU A 296 -12.52 -19.77 4.42
N ASN A 297 -11.65 -20.27 3.55
CA ASN A 297 -10.25 -20.57 3.88
C ASN A 297 -10.13 -21.58 5.04
N ASN A 298 -10.87 -22.68 4.95
CA ASN A 298 -10.79 -23.81 5.88
C ASN A 298 -10.49 -25.09 5.09
N ASP A 299 -10.49 -26.23 5.75
CA ASP A 299 -10.13 -27.53 5.17
C ASP A 299 -11.37 -28.45 5.07
N LEU A 300 -12.54 -27.90 4.76
CA LEU A 300 -13.79 -28.66 4.72
C LEU A 300 -13.87 -29.55 3.47
N PRO A 301 -14.06 -30.88 3.60
CA PRO A 301 -14.12 -31.79 2.45
C PRO A 301 -15.50 -31.82 1.76
N CYS A 302 -16.54 -31.36 2.45
CA CYS A 302 -17.93 -31.32 1.97
C CYS A 302 -18.71 -30.21 2.68
N VAL A 303 -19.92 -29.91 2.19
CA VAL A 303 -20.86 -29.02 2.88
C VAL A 303 -21.33 -29.71 4.18
N PRO A 304 -21.11 -29.09 5.37
CA PRO A 304 -21.42 -29.75 6.65
C PRO A 304 -22.91 -29.96 6.85
N VAL A 305 -23.32 -31.13 7.37
CA VAL A 305 -24.74 -31.44 7.65
C VAL A 305 -25.34 -30.47 8.69
N ALA A 306 -24.52 -30.03 9.65
CA ALA A 306 -24.93 -29.12 10.72
C ALA A 306 -25.55 -27.80 10.25
N ILE A 307 -25.17 -27.29 9.08
CA ILE A 307 -25.73 -26.02 8.57
C ILE A 307 -27.21 -26.18 8.17
N ASN A 308 -27.66 -27.40 7.88
CA ASN A 308 -29.05 -27.66 7.51
C ASN A 308 -30.03 -27.38 8.68
N GLY A 309 -29.54 -27.25 9.91
CA GLY A 309 -30.34 -26.80 11.05
C GLY A 309 -30.67 -25.29 11.04
N LEU A 310 -29.94 -24.47 10.27
CA LEU A 310 -29.96 -23.01 10.33
C LEU A 310 -31.06 -22.38 9.46
N LYS A 311 -32.28 -22.27 9.99
CA LYS A 311 -33.49 -21.90 9.23
C LYS A 311 -33.49 -20.47 8.68
N ARG A 312 -32.71 -19.54 9.25
CA ARG A 312 -32.66 -18.12 8.83
C ARG A 312 -31.47 -17.76 7.96
N LEU A 313 -30.65 -18.74 7.57
CA LEU A 313 -29.41 -18.47 6.85
C LEU A 313 -29.69 -17.81 5.49
N SER A 314 -29.13 -16.63 5.29
CA SER A 314 -29.26 -15.84 4.05
C SER A 314 -27.93 -15.68 3.30
N TYR A 315 -26.80 -15.75 4.00
CA TYR A 315 -25.48 -15.58 3.42
C TYR A 315 -24.57 -16.73 3.88
N LEU A 316 -24.06 -17.50 2.93
CA LEU A 316 -23.20 -18.64 3.20
C LEU A 316 -21.93 -18.55 2.34
N TYR A 317 -20.78 -18.46 3.00
CA TYR A 317 -19.48 -18.38 2.34
C TYR A 317 -18.64 -19.62 2.69
N LEU A 318 -18.32 -20.41 1.67
CA LEU A 318 -17.60 -21.68 1.76
C LEU A 318 -16.40 -21.68 0.80
N ALA A 319 -15.94 -20.52 0.36
CA ALA A 319 -14.84 -20.40 -0.58
C ALA A 319 -13.51 -20.89 -0.01
N ASN A 320 -12.61 -21.38 -0.87
CA ASN A 320 -11.28 -21.88 -0.48
C ASN A 320 -11.38 -22.98 0.59
N ASN A 321 -12.07 -24.06 0.23
CA ASN A 321 -12.17 -25.31 0.97
C ASN A 321 -11.90 -26.49 0.00
N ASP A 322 -12.04 -27.73 0.47
CA ASP A 322 -11.82 -28.95 -0.32
C ASP A 322 -13.13 -29.60 -0.82
N ILE A 323 -14.21 -28.81 -0.97
CA ILE A 323 -15.55 -29.33 -1.31
C ILE A 323 -15.56 -29.84 -2.75
N ARG A 324 -15.90 -31.13 -2.94
CA ARG A 324 -16.04 -31.76 -4.27
C ARG A 324 -17.48 -31.99 -4.69
N ASN A 325 -18.29 -32.52 -3.78
CA ASN A 325 -19.68 -32.87 -4.02
C ASN A 325 -20.58 -32.19 -3.00
N ILE A 326 -21.77 -31.80 -3.44
CA ILE A 326 -22.82 -31.19 -2.61
C ILE A 326 -24.04 -32.10 -2.70
N SER A 327 -24.61 -32.49 -1.55
CA SER A 327 -25.82 -33.33 -1.55
C SER A 327 -27.06 -32.49 -1.90
N ASN A 328 -28.07 -33.12 -2.49
CA ASN A 328 -29.31 -32.42 -2.89
C ASN A 328 -30.07 -31.83 -1.68
N GLU A 329 -29.84 -32.35 -0.48
CA GLU A 329 -30.50 -31.93 0.76
C GLU A 329 -29.69 -30.85 1.53
N SER A 330 -28.48 -30.50 1.07
CA SER A 330 -27.52 -29.65 1.81
C SER A 330 -28.07 -28.28 2.18
N PHE A 331 -28.95 -27.70 1.34
CA PHE A 331 -29.51 -26.35 1.55
C PHE A 331 -31.02 -26.38 1.83
N GLN A 332 -31.63 -27.56 1.93
CA GLN A 332 -33.08 -27.73 1.81
C GLN A 332 -33.87 -26.92 2.84
N ASN A 333 -33.39 -26.81 4.09
CA ASN A 333 -34.14 -26.20 5.19
C ASN A 333 -34.07 -24.66 5.22
N PHE A 334 -33.14 -24.04 4.50
CA PHE A 334 -32.98 -22.58 4.43
C PHE A 334 -32.91 -22.03 3.00
N ALA A 335 -33.14 -22.88 2.00
CA ALA A 335 -33.11 -22.53 0.59
C ALA A 335 -33.99 -21.31 0.24
N GLU A 336 -35.16 -21.17 0.87
CA GLU A 336 -36.07 -20.03 0.65
C GLU A 336 -35.57 -18.70 1.22
N ASN A 337 -34.53 -18.71 2.07
CA ASN A 337 -33.94 -17.54 2.69
C ASN A 337 -32.56 -17.18 2.13
N LEU A 338 -31.92 -18.11 1.42
CA LEU A 338 -30.57 -17.97 0.91
C LEU A 338 -30.53 -16.91 -0.21
N LYS A 339 -29.74 -15.85 -0.01
CA LYS A 339 -29.56 -14.72 -0.93
C LYS A 339 -28.19 -14.70 -1.58
N ALA A 340 -27.15 -15.14 -0.86
CA ALA A 340 -25.81 -15.23 -1.42
C ALA A 340 -25.11 -16.52 -1.01
N LEU A 341 -24.44 -17.15 -1.99
CA LEU A 341 -23.68 -18.37 -1.82
C LEU A 341 -22.33 -18.25 -2.54
N SER A 342 -21.25 -18.42 -1.79
CA SER A 342 -19.90 -18.51 -2.35
C SER A 342 -19.34 -19.91 -2.15
N LEU A 343 -19.10 -20.60 -3.26
CA LEU A 343 -18.44 -21.90 -3.34
C LEU A 343 -17.14 -21.79 -4.14
N ALA A 344 -16.58 -20.58 -4.26
CA ALA A 344 -15.39 -20.35 -5.07
C ALA A 344 -14.16 -21.07 -4.53
N THR A 345 -13.17 -21.36 -5.38
CA THR A 345 -11.92 -22.00 -4.94
C THR A 345 -12.20 -23.33 -4.21
N ASN A 346 -13.02 -24.18 -4.81
CA ASN A 346 -13.29 -25.53 -4.34
C ASN A 346 -12.93 -26.52 -5.47
N SER A 347 -13.44 -27.75 -5.42
CA SER A 347 -13.18 -28.78 -6.43
C SER A 347 -14.46 -29.28 -7.11
N LEU A 348 -15.41 -28.38 -7.40
CA LEU A 348 -16.66 -28.74 -8.07
C LEU A 348 -16.44 -28.97 -9.57
N ASP A 349 -16.85 -30.11 -10.11
CA ASP A 349 -16.69 -30.47 -11.53
C ASP A 349 -17.86 -30.01 -12.43
N ALA A 350 -19.00 -29.62 -11.84
CA ALA A 350 -20.21 -29.15 -12.51
C ALA A 350 -20.98 -28.14 -11.63
N VAL A 351 -21.93 -27.42 -12.22
CA VAL A 351 -22.88 -26.58 -11.47
C VAL A 351 -23.75 -27.49 -10.58
N PRO A 352 -23.87 -27.25 -9.26
CA PRO A 352 -24.62 -28.11 -8.35
C PRO A 352 -26.14 -27.85 -8.43
N SER A 353 -26.72 -27.94 -9.63
CA SER A 353 -28.12 -27.60 -9.94
C SER A 353 -29.12 -28.37 -9.08
N ALA A 354 -28.88 -29.66 -8.84
CA ALA A 354 -29.75 -30.51 -8.01
C ALA A 354 -29.85 -30.04 -6.54
N ALA A 355 -28.79 -29.48 -5.98
CA ALA A 355 -28.79 -28.94 -4.61
C ALA A 355 -29.39 -27.51 -4.56
N LEU A 356 -29.30 -26.76 -5.66
CA LEU A 356 -29.77 -25.39 -5.75
C LEU A 356 -31.23 -25.26 -6.20
N VAL A 357 -31.88 -26.35 -6.60
CA VAL A 357 -33.24 -26.35 -7.17
C VAL A 357 -34.31 -25.63 -6.32
N ARG A 358 -34.14 -25.60 -5.00
CA ARG A 358 -35.05 -24.91 -4.06
C ARG A 358 -34.61 -23.49 -3.68
N CYS A 359 -33.41 -23.06 -4.08
CA CYS A 359 -32.81 -21.77 -3.70
C CYS A 359 -33.29 -20.62 -4.61
N GLN A 360 -34.60 -20.48 -4.80
CA GLN A 360 -35.18 -19.58 -5.80
C GLN A 360 -34.95 -18.08 -5.52
N ARG A 361 -34.62 -17.71 -4.27
CA ARG A 361 -34.32 -16.33 -3.87
C ARG A 361 -32.83 -15.97 -3.91
N LEU A 362 -31.99 -16.87 -4.42
CA LEU A 362 -30.56 -16.64 -4.49
C LEU A 362 -30.27 -15.53 -5.49
N LEU A 363 -29.66 -14.44 -5.03
CA LEU A 363 -29.32 -13.26 -5.84
C LEU A 363 -27.87 -13.31 -6.33
N HIS A 364 -26.96 -13.86 -5.53
CA HIS A 364 -25.52 -13.91 -5.83
C HIS A 364 -24.97 -15.33 -5.67
N LEU A 365 -24.41 -15.86 -6.75
CA LEU A 365 -23.74 -17.14 -6.77
C LEU A 365 -22.32 -17.01 -7.31
N ASN A 366 -21.33 -17.36 -6.47
CA ASN A 366 -19.93 -17.40 -6.86
C ASN A 366 -19.41 -18.84 -6.92
N LEU A 367 -19.17 -19.32 -8.14
CA LEU A 367 -18.62 -20.64 -8.47
C LEU A 367 -17.21 -20.53 -9.08
N GLY A 368 -16.55 -19.38 -8.97
CA GLY A 368 -15.24 -19.19 -9.59
C GLY A 368 -14.15 -20.09 -9.01
N TYR A 369 -13.04 -20.31 -9.72
CA TYR A 369 -11.91 -21.14 -9.26
C TYR A 369 -12.33 -22.58 -8.90
N ASN A 370 -13.21 -23.19 -9.69
CA ASN A 370 -13.61 -24.59 -9.55
C ASN A 370 -13.12 -25.41 -10.76
N LYS A 371 -13.63 -26.64 -10.90
CA LYS A 371 -13.32 -27.57 -11.98
C LYS A 371 -14.43 -27.69 -13.03
N ILE A 372 -15.34 -26.71 -13.08
CA ILE A 372 -16.53 -26.77 -13.95
C ILE A 372 -16.09 -26.71 -15.40
N SER A 373 -16.42 -27.75 -16.17
CA SER A 373 -15.96 -27.91 -17.56
C SER A 373 -17.04 -27.61 -18.62
N HIS A 374 -18.30 -27.62 -18.21
CA HIS A 374 -19.46 -27.43 -19.07
C HIS A 374 -20.60 -26.76 -18.30
N VAL A 375 -21.46 -26.07 -19.05
CA VAL A 375 -22.76 -25.55 -18.61
C VAL A 375 -23.77 -25.99 -19.66
N GLU A 376 -24.85 -26.62 -19.22
CA GLU A 376 -25.92 -27.13 -20.10
C GLU A 376 -27.24 -26.38 -19.87
N SER A 377 -28.11 -26.42 -20.88
CA SER A 377 -29.48 -25.94 -20.72
C SER A 377 -30.16 -26.71 -19.58
N GLY A 378 -30.71 -25.99 -18.61
CA GLY A 378 -31.37 -26.54 -17.42
C GLY A 378 -30.57 -26.40 -16.12
N ASP A 379 -29.25 -26.14 -16.19
CA ASP A 379 -28.41 -25.96 -14.99
C ASP A 379 -28.86 -24.77 -14.11
N PHE A 380 -29.58 -23.82 -14.70
CA PHE A 380 -30.06 -22.59 -14.08
C PHE A 380 -31.59 -22.42 -14.10
N ASP A 381 -32.36 -23.49 -14.33
CA ASP A 381 -33.83 -23.43 -14.33
C ASP A 381 -34.43 -22.95 -12.99
N TRP A 382 -33.67 -23.10 -11.90
CA TRP A 382 -34.03 -22.66 -10.55
C TRP A 382 -33.70 -21.20 -10.26
N ALA A 383 -32.91 -20.54 -11.11
CA ALA A 383 -32.21 -19.29 -10.83
C ALA A 383 -33.02 -18.03 -11.19
N GLU A 384 -34.34 -18.03 -10.98
CA GLU A 384 -35.24 -16.96 -11.44
C GLU A 384 -34.87 -15.57 -10.89
N ASP A 385 -34.45 -15.48 -9.62
CA ASP A 385 -34.04 -14.22 -8.96
C ASP A 385 -32.54 -13.94 -9.05
N LEU A 386 -31.74 -14.82 -9.67
CA LEU A 386 -30.29 -14.68 -9.69
C LEU A 386 -29.86 -13.43 -10.45
N GLU A 387 -29.13 -12.54 -9.80
CA GLU A 387 -28.65 -11.28 -10.37
C GLU A 387 -27.16 -11.34 -10.73
N ILE A 388 -26.35 -12.07 -9.96
CA ILE A 388 -24.89 -12.14 -10.15
C ILE A 388 -24.44 -13.60 -10.19
N LEU A 389 -23.77 -13.97 -11.28
CA LEU A 389 -23.17 -15.29 -11.48
C LEU A 389 -21.69 -15.18 -11.84
N LEU A 390 -20.83 -15.68 -10.95
CA LEU A 390 -19.39 -15.68 -11.17
C LEU A 390 -18.91 -17.11 -11.48
N LEU A 391 -18.51 -17.35 -12.73
CA LEU A 391 -17.95 -18.61 -13.23
C LEU A 391 -16.47 -18.47 -13.63
N ARG A 392 -15.80 -17.42 -13.16
CA ARG A 392 -14.41 -17.13 -13.50
C ARG A 392 -13.45 -18.25 -13.13
N ASN A 393 -12.40 -18.45 -13.91
CA ASN A 393 -11.34 -19.42 -13.63
C ASN A 393 -11.87 -20.84 -13.40
N ASN A 394 -12.72 -21.30 -14.32
CA ASN A 394 -13.13 -22.68 -14.43
C ASN A 394 -12.48 -23.29 -15.68
N PHE A 395 -12.90 -24.50 -16.07
CA PHE A 395 -12.40 -25.19 -17.26
C PHE A 395 -13.42 -25.17 -18.40
N LEU A 396 -14.23 -24.11 -18.48
CA LEU A 396 -15.22 -23.99 -19.55
C LEU A 396 -14.50 -23.84 -20.88
N THR A 397 -14.84 -24.73 -21.82
CA THR A 397 -14.29 -24.73 -23.19
C THR A 397 -15.34 -24.46 -24.24
N LYS A 398 -16.62 -24.74 -23.95
CA LYS A 398 -17.74 -24.53 -24.86
C LYS A 398 -18.96 -24.00 -24.12
N LEU A 399 -19.74 -23.15 -24.79
CA LEU A 399 -21.08 -22.76 -24.36
C LEU A 399 -22.09 -23.17 -25.42
N LYS A 400 -23.00 -24.08 -25.06
CA LYS A 400 -24.08 -24.57 -25.94
C LYS A 400 -25.24 -23.57 -25.99
N ALA A 401 -26.16 -23.75 -26.94
CA ALA A 401 -27.40 -22.98 -27.01
C ALA A 401 -28.16 -23.02 -25.67
N GLU A 402 -28.77 -21.89 -25.30
CA GLU A 402 -29.61 -21.74 -24.09
C GLU A 402 -28.90 -22.09 -22.76
N ALA A 403 -27.57 -21.98 -22.67
CA ALA A 403 -26.80 -22.39 -21.49
C ALA A 403 -27.22 -21.70 -20.18
N PHE A 404 -27.73 -20.46 -20.24
CA PHE A 404 -28.15 -19.68 -19.07
C PHE A 404 -29.67 -19.52 -18.95
N LYS A 405 -30.43 -20.35 -19.68
CA LYS A 405 -31.89 -20.34 -19.60
C LYS A 405 -32.34 -20.63 -18.16
N GLY A 406 -33.37 -19.90 -17.72
CA GLY A 406 -33.87 -19.91 -16.34
C GLY A 406 -33.36 -18.74 -15.50
N ALA A 407 -32.17 -18.19 -15.77
CA ALA A 407 -31.59 -17.06 -15.03
C ALA A 407 -32.08 -15.69 -15.52
N GLY A 408 -33.39 -15.52 -15.71
CA GLY A 408 -33.97 -14.38 -16.44
C GLY A 408 -33.73 -12.98 -15.83
N LYS A 409 -33.28 -12.88 -14.58
CA LYS A 409 -32.92 -11.61 -13.91
C LYS A 409 -31.41 -11.36 -13.80
N LEU A 410 -30.59 -12.19 -14.45
CA LEU A 410 -29.14 -12.10 -14.38
C LEU A 410 -28.65 -10.77 -14.95
N LYS A 411 -28.00 -9.97 -14.10
CA LYS A 411 -27.42 -8.65 -14.44
C LYS A 411 -25.93 -8.73 -14.68
N GLU A 412 -25.21 -9.56 -13.93
CA GLU A 412 -23.76 -9.71 -14.02
C GLU A 412 -23.36 -11.16 -14.24
N LEU A 413 -22.60 -11.38 -15.32
CA LEU A 413 -22.03 -12.68 -15.65
C LEU A 413 -20.52 -12.53 -15.87
N SER A 414 -19.74 -13.27 -15.08
CA SER A 414 -18.29 -13.35 -15.27
C SER A 414 -17.86 -14.74 -15.72
N LEU A 415 -17.32 -14.80 -16.93
CA LEU A 415 -16.71 -15.98 -17.55
C LEU A 415 -15.18 -15.82 -17.75
N SER A 416 -14.58 -14.78 -17.15
CA SER A 416 -13.15 -14.51 -17.21
C SER A 416 -12.27 -15.70 -16.81
N PHE A 417 -11.06 -15.80 -17.36
CA PHE A 417 -10.08 -16.87 -17.08
C PHE A 417 -10.58 -18.29 -17.40
N ASN A 418 -11.49 -18.43 -18.37
CA ASN A 418 -11.84 -19.73 -18.96
C ASN A 418 -11.08 -19.91 -20.30
N HIS A 419 -11.28 -21.05 -20.96
CA HIS A 419 -10.57 -21.40 -22.20
C HIS A 419 -11.57 -21.67 -23.32
N LEU A 420 -12.46 -20.71 -23.57
CA LEU A 420 -13.55 -20.85 -24.53
C LEU A 420 -13.01 -20.97 -25.95
N THR A 421 -13.37 -22.07 -26.61
CA THR A 421 -13.00 -22.41 -28.00
C THR A 421 -14.19 -22.33 -28.93
N GLU A 422 -15.40 -22.58 -28.42
CA GLU A 422 -16.64 -22.61 -29.20
C GLU A 422 -17.78 -21.96 -28.40
N LEU A 423 -18.44 -20.96 -28.99
CA LEU A 423 -19.66 -20.35 -28.46
C LEU A 423 -20.75 -20.55 -29.49
N ASP A 424 -21.84 -21.19 -29.08
CA ASP A 424 -23.06 -21.25 -29.88
C ASP A 424 -23.68 -19.84 -30.02
N ASP A 425 -24.27 -19.55 -31.17
CA ASP A 425 -24.88 -18.24 -31.47
C ASP A 425 -26.05 -17.93 -30.51
N ASP A 426 -26.69 -18.97 -29.96
CA ASP A 426 -27.86 -18.90 -29.09
C ASP A 426 -27.53 -19.16 -27.61
N CYS A 427 -26.25 -19.15 -27.21
CA CYS A 427 -25.84 -19.52 -25.85
C CYS A 427 -26.34 -18.56 -24.74
N PHE A 428 -26.59 -17.30 -25.07
CA PHE A 428 -27.10 -16.29 -24.13
C PHE A 428 -28.62 -16.08 -24.19
N ILE A 429 -29.36 -16.91 -24.95
CA ILE A 429 -30.82 -16.88 -24.94
C ILE A 429 -31.34 -17.19 -23.54
N GLY A 430 -32.28 -16.37 -23.07
CA GLY A 430 -32.86 -16.39 -21.73
C GLY A 430 -32.38 -15.23 -20.85
N ILE A 431 -31.24 -14.61 -21.17
CA ILE A 431 -30.65 -13.51 -20.39
C ILE A 431 -30.33 -12.25 -21.24
N GLU A 432 -30.72 -12.26 -22.50
CA GLU A 432 -30.34 -11.23 -23.48
C GLU A 432 -30.91 -9.83 -23.19
N LYS A 433 -31.96 -9.75 -22.36
CA LYS A 433 -32.62 -8.50 -21.94
C LYS A 433 -32.33 -8.12 -20.50
N SER A 434 -31.70 -8.98 -19.69
CA SER A 434 -31.42 -8.71 -18.28
C SER A 434 -29.96 -8.36 -18.02
N LEU A 435 -29.05 -8.83 -18.88
CA LEU A 435 -27.62 -8.72 -18.62
C LEU A 435 -27.10 -7.29 -18.83
N ASP A 436 -26.59 -6.70 -17.75
CA ASP A 436 -25.98 -5.37 -17.71
C ASP A 436 -24.45 -5.44 -17.87
N ILE A 437 -23.82 -6.45 -17.28
CA ILE A 437 -22.36 -6.60 -17.18
C ILE A 437 -21.95 -8.00 -17.66
N LEU A 438 -21.07 -8.04 -18.66
CA LEU A 438 -20.45 -9.27 -19.14
C LEU A 438 -18.92 -9.17 -19.07
N GLU A 439 -18.31 -10.05 -18.28
CA GLU A 439 -16.87 -10.17 -18.17
C GLU A 439 -16.32 -11.42 -18.84
N LEU A 440 -15.37 -11.19 -19.75
CA LEU A 440 -14.73 -12.18 -20.60
C LEU A 440 -13.21 -11.91 -20.69
N SER A 441 -12.59 -11.40 -19.63
CA SER A 441 -11.13 -11.18 -19.61
C SER A 441 -10.40 -12.52 -19.60
N PHE A 442 -9.39 -12.71 -20.47
CA PHE A 442 -8.71 -14.01 -20.61
C PHE A 442 -9.69 -15.19 -20.80
N ALA A 443 -10.79 -15.01 -21.53
CA ALA A 443 -11.84 -16.03 -21.65
C ALA A 443 -11.68 -16.92 -22.89
N PHE A 444 -10.97 -16.45 -23.92
CA PHE A 444 -10.95 -17.11 -25.23
C PHE A 444 -9.59 -17.72 -25.57
N ALA A 445 -9.63 -18.94 -26.11
CA ALA A 445 -8.48 -19.60 -26.71
C ALA A 445 -8.29 -19.23 -28.21
N THR A 446 -9.32 -18.66 -28.85
CA THR A 446 -9.30 -18.22 -30.25
C THR A 446 -8.97 -16.74 -30.38
N ASP A 447 -8.63 -16.31 -31.60
CA ASP A 447 -8.32 -14.92 -31.97
C ASP A 447 -9.47 -14.21 -32.70
N ASN A 448 -10.59 -14.90 -32.92
CA ASN A 448 -11.77 -14.35 -33.57
C ASN A 448 -12.75 -13.74 -32.55
N PHE A 449 -13.21 -12.53 -32.82
CA PHE A 449 -14.22 -11.86 -31.99
C PHE A 449 -15.59 -12.57 -32.14
N PRO A 450 -16.26 -12.97 -31.03
CA PRO A 450 -17.47 -13.81 -31.06
C PRO A 450 -18.76 -12.99 -31.30
N GLN A 451 -18.83 -12.25 -32.42
CA GLN A 451 -19.90 -11.28 -32.63
C GLN A 451 -21.31 -11.89 -32.66
N ARG A 452 -21.48 -13.11 -33.21
CA ARG A 452 -22.79 -13.70 -33.42
C ARG A 452 -23.47 -14.05 -32.10
N ALA A 453 -22.73 -14.71 -31.21
CA ALA A 453 -23.17 -15.03 -29.87
C ALA A 453 -23.44 -13.77 -29.01
N LEU A 454 -22.65 -12.70 -29.16
CA LEU A 454 -22.85 -11.48 -28.36
C LEU A 454 -23.99 -10.58 -28.89
N ARG A 455 -24.33 -10.66 -30.17
CA ARG A 455 -25.33 -9.80 -30.83
C ARG A 455 -26.70 -9.69 -30.13
N PRO A 456 -27.26 -10.75 -29.50
CA PRO A 456 -28.56 -10.65 -28.82
C PRO A 456 -28.56 -9.73 -27.59
N LEU A 457 -27.41 -9.48 -26.97
CA LEU A 457 -27.27 -8.83 -25.65
C LEU A 457 -27.49 -7.30 -25.69
N SER A 458 -28.70 -6.87 -26.00
CA SER A 458 -29.02 -5.46 -26.31
C SER A 458 -28.99 -4.48 -25.13
N ASN A 459 -29.11 -4.97 -23.89
CA ASN A 459 -29.12 -4.16 -22.67
C ASN A 459 -27.76 -4.03 -21.98
N LEU A 460 -26.69 -4.56 -22.58
CA LEU A 460 -25.36 -4.47 -22.00
C LEU A 460 -24.93 -3.03 -21.76
N LEU A 461 -24.58 -2.75 -20.51
CA LEU A 461 -23.98 -1.50 -20.07
C LEU A 461 -22.45 -1.61 -20.06
N TRP A 462 -21.89 -2.77 -19.69
CA TRP A 462 -20.46 -2.99 -19.54
C TRP A 462 -20.02 -4.28 -20.24
N LEU A 463 -19.07 -4.16 -21.16
CA LEU A 463 -18.49 -5.30 -21.86
C LEU A 463 -16.97 -5.32 -21.65
N VAL A 464 -16.48 -6.38 -21.02
CA VAL A 464 -15.06 -6.51 -20.67
C VAL A 464 -14.42 -7.69 -21.38
N LEU A 465 -13.49 -7.41 -22.28
CA LEU A 465 -12.87 -8.36 -23.22
C LEU A 465 -11.35 -8.18 -23.27
N ASP A 466 -10.75 -7.61 -22.23
CA ASP A 466 -9.31 -7.40 -22.17
C ASP A 466 -8.53 -8.71 -22.07
N ASN A 467 -7.26 -8.68 -22.46
CA ASN A 467 -6.36 -9.83 -22.35
C ASN A 467 -6.83 -11.09 -23.11
N ASN A 468 -7.51 -10.90 -24.23
CA ASN A 468 -7.75 -11.97 -25.20
C ASN A 468 -6.79 -11.83 -26.39
N ASN A 469 -6.92 -12.67 -27.41
CA ASN A 469 -6.03 -12.66 -28.57
C ASN A 469 -6.69 -12.05 -29.83
N PHE A 470 -7.70 -11.18 -29.69
CA PHE A 470 -8.47 -10.68 -30.83
C PHE A 470 -7.61 -9.85 -31.80
N GLN A 471 -7.63 -10.21 -33.08
CA GLN A 471 -6.83 -9.53 -34.12
C GLN A 471 -7.63 -8.51 -34.95
N SER A 472 -8.92 -8.76 -35.14
CA SER A 472 -9.83 -7.90 -35.92
C SER A 472 -11.25 -7.95 -35.36
N ILE A 473 -12.01 -6.89 -35.62
CA ILE A 473 -13.43 -6.74 -35.25
C ILE A 473 -14.18 -6.28 -36.50
N GLU A 474 -15.40 -6.76 -36.72
CA GLU A 474 -16.22 -6.28 -37.84
C GLU A 474 -16.85 -4.91 -37.54
N PRO A 475 -17.09 -4.05 -38.55
CA PRO A 475 -17.60 -2.68 -38.34
C PRO A 475 -18.93 -2.60 -37.57
N THR A 476 -19.79 -3.61 -37.69
CA THR A 476 -21.12 -3.63 -37.06
C THR A 476 -21.17 -4.42 -35.77
N ALA A 477 -20.03 -4.90 -35.26
CA ALA A 477 -19.98 -5.83 -34.13
C ALA A 477 -20.60 -5.28 -32.84
N PHE A 478 -20.64 -3.94 -32.67
CA PHE A 478 -21.18 -3.29 -31.47
C PHE A 478 -22.57 -2.69 -31.63
N TYR A 479 -23.17 -2.78 -32.83
CA TYR A 479 -24.41 -2.03 -33.11
C TYR A 479 -25.63 -2.48 -32.29
N SER A 480 -25.58 -3.69 -31.74
CA SER A 480 -26.60 -4.20 -30.82
C SER A 480 -26.53 -3.57 -29.41
N PHE A 481 -25.38 -3.02 -29.00
CA PHE A 481 -25.13 -2.57 -27.63
C PHE A 481 -25.52 -1.10 -27.44
N GLN A 482 -26.80 -0.79 -27.55
CA GLN A 482 -27.27 0.60 -27.56
C GLN A 482 -27.16 1.32 -26.21
N GLN A 483 -27.14 0.55 -25.11
CA GLN A 483 -26.99 1.08 -23.75
C GLN A 483 -25.54 1.04 -23.26
N LEU A 484 -24.59 0.67 -24.12
CA LEU A 484 -23.20 0.46 -23.73
C LEU A 484 -22.59 1.75 -23.17
N ARG A 485 -22.08 1.66 -21.94
CA ARG A 485 -21.39 2.74 -21.23
C ARG A 485 -19.89 2.49 -21.13
N TYR A 486 -19.48 1.23 -21.02
CA TYR A 486 -18.09 0.84 -20.81
C TYR A 486 -17.71 -0.31 -21.74
N ILE A 487 -16.61 -0.14 -22.49
CA ILE A 487 -16.00 -1.21 -23.27
C ILE A 487 -14.50 -1.30 -23.00
N ASN A 488 -14.03 -2.52 -22.75
CA ASN A 488 -12.61 -2.79 -22.54
C ASN A 488 -12.09 -3.88 -23.46
N LEU A 489 -11.21 -3.48 -24.36
CA LEU A 489 -10.51 -4.32 -25.33
C LEU A 489 -8.98 -4.21 -25.15
N GLU A 490 -8.53 -3.78 -23.98
CA GLU A 490 -7.11 -3.62 -23.68
C GLU A 490 -6.34 -4.95 -23.81
N SER A 491 -5.06 -4.89 -24.18
CA SER A 491 -4.18 -6.07 -24.24
C SER A 491 -4.72 -7.19 -25.15
N ASN A 492 -5.35 -6.81 -26.26
CA ASN A 492 -5.64 -7.68 -27.39
C ASN A 492 -4.54 -7.54 -28.46
N ARG A 493 -4.80 -7.99 -29.70
CA ARG A 493 -3.87 -7.93 -30.83
C ARG A 493 -4.43 -7.12 -32.00
N LEU A 494 -5.29 -6.14 -31.72
CA LEU A 494 -5.97 -5.36 -32.76
C LEU A 494 -4.96 -4.52 -33.54
N HIS A 495 -4.90 -4.74 -34.86
CA HIS A 495 -3.99 -4.00 -35.76
C HIS A 495 -4.58 -2.69 -36.29
N TYR A 496 -5.90 -2.67 -36.46
CA TYR A 496 -6.66 -1.51 -36.90
C TYR A 496 -8.02 -1.50 -36.19
N LEU A 497 -8.61 -0.32 -36.09
CA LEU A 497 -9.96 -0.14 -35.61
C LEU A 497 -10.87 0.08 -36.84
N PRO A 498 -12.00 -0.62 -36.98
CA PRO A 498 -12.90 -0.40 -38.11
C PRO A 498 -13.49 1.02 -38.08
N GLU A 499 -13.68 1.62 -39.25
CA GLU A 499 -14.43 2.86 -39.37
C GLU A 499 -15.87 2.68 -38.85
N ARG A 500 -16.40 3.70 -38.17
CA ARG A 500 -17.79 3.72 -37.66
C ARG A 500 -18.12 2.61 -36.66
N ILE A 501 -17.12 1.98 -36.04
CA ILE A 501 -17.34 0.98 -34.98
C ILE A 501 -18.10 1.57 -33.79
N PHE A 502 -17.86 2.85 -33.48
CA PHE A 502 -18.64 3.65 -32.54
C PHE A 502 -19.37 4.76 -33.29
N LEU A 503 -20.69 4.82 -33.10
CA LEU A 503 -21.57 5.84 -33.66
C LEU A 503 -22.41 6.47 -32.55
N SER A 504 -22.54 7.80 -32.53
CA SER A 504 -23.39 8.51 -31.56
C SER A 504 -24.87 8.16 -31.66
N SER A 505 -25.36 7.85 -32.87
CA SER A 505 -26.73 7.39 -33.10
C SER A 505 -27.00 5.99 -32.56
N VAL A 506 -25.95 5.20 -32.30
CA VAL A 506 -26.05 3.82 -31.85
C VAL A 506 -25.63 3.67 -30.39
N HIS A 507 -24.60 4.39 -29.94
CA HIS A 507 -24.02 4.31 -28.59
C HIS A 507 -24.12 5.67 -27.88
N PRO A 508 -25.34 6.20 -27.63
CA PRO A 508 -25.53 7.52 -27.04
C PRO A 508 -25.03 7.60 -25.59
N GLU A 509 -24.92 6.46 -24.89
CA GLU A 509 -24.52 6.41 -23.48
C GLU A 509 -23.03 6.07 -23.25
N LEU A 510 -22.23 5.91 -24.30
CA LEU A 510 -20.84 5.45 -24.19
C LEU A 510 -19.97 6.44 -23.40
N ARG A 511 -19.37 5.98 -22.30
CA ARG A 511 -18.57 6.80 -21.36
C ARG A 511 -17.09 6.47 -21.39
N ASP A 512 -16.75 5.19 -21.48
CA ASP A 512 -15.38 4.74 -21.29
C ASP A 512 -14.99 3.71 -22.37
N VAL A 513 -13.93 4.02 -23.11
CA VAL A 513 -13.36 3.14 -24.14
C VAL A 513 -11.92 2.85 -23.79
N LYS A 514 -11.60 1.57 -23.55
CA LYS A 514 -10.24 1.10 -23.28
C LYS A 514 -9.73 0.25 -24.44
N LEU A 515 -8.73 0.76 -25.14
CA LEU A 515 -8.08 0.17 -26.31
C LEU A 515 -6.55 0.07 -26.15
N GLY A 516 -6.04 0.26 -24.92
CA GLY A 516 -4.61 0.25 -24.66
C GLY A 516 -3.94 -1.09 -24.98
N TYR A 517 -2.64 -1.07 -25.21
CA TYR A 517 -1.77 -2.25 -25.40
C TYR A 517 -2.27 -3.17 -26.52
N ASN A 518 -2.77 -2.59 -27.60
CA ASN A 518 -3.03 -3.26 -28.87
C ASN A 518 -1.90 -2.92 -29.88
N PHE A 519 -2.12 -3.23 -31.16
CA PHE A 519 -1.18 -2.94 -32.24
C PHE A 519 -1.67 -1.85 -33.20
N LEU A 520 -2.56 -0.96 -32.74
CA LEU A 520 -3.16 0.08 -33.56
C LEU A 520 -2.08 1.04 -34.10
N GLU A 521 -2.01 1.21 -35.42
CA GLU A 521 -1.05 2.12 -36.07
C GLU A 521 -1.60 3.53 -36.32
N MET A 522 -2.93 3.67 -36.32
CA MET A 522 -3.63 4.95 -36.51
C MET A 522 -5.04 4.90 -35.90
N ILE A 523 -5.64 6.08 -35.75
CA ILE A 523 -7.06 6.25 -35.45
C ILE A 523 -7.73 6.73 -36.74
N PRO A 524 -8.69 5.99 -37.32
CA PRO A 524 -9.41 6.46 -38.50
C PRO A 524 -10.19 7.75 -38.21
N GLU A 525 -10.41 8.56 -39.25
CA GLU A 525 -11.20 9.80 -39.16
C GLU A 525 -12.63 9.51 -38.65
N SER A 526 -13.19 10.43 -37.85
CA SER A 526 -14.53 10.32 -37.29
C SER A 526 -14.82 9.05 -36.47
N THR A 527 -13.78 8.34 -35.99
CA THR A 527 -13.94 7.17 -35.13
C THR A 527 -14.63 7.53 -33.81
N PHE A 528 -14.19 8.62 -33.18
CA PHE A 528 -14.75 9.12 -31.93
C PHE A 528 -15.35 10.51 -32.18
N HIS A 529 -16.52 10.52 -32.80
CA HIS A 529 -17.22 11.75 -33.19
C HIS A 529 -18.59 11.85 -32.52
N ASN A 530 -18.84 13.00 -31.89
CA ASN A 530 -20.13 13.36 -31.31
C ASN A 530 -20.66 12.37 -30.24
N LEU A 531 -19.74 11.72 -29.52
CA LEU A 531 -20.05 10.83 -28.40
C LEU A 531 -20.23 11.68 -27.13
N THR A 532 -21.44 12.19 -26.94
CA THR A 532 -21.73 13.23 -25.94
C THR A 532 -21.53 12.81 -24.49
N GLU A 533 -21.64 11.51 -24.19
CA GLU A 533 -21.41 10.97 -22.85
C GLU A 533 -19.98 10.46 -22.62
N LEU A 534 -19.10 10.49 -23.63
CA LEU A 534 -17.73 9.95 -23.52
C LEU A 534 -16.94 10.76 -22.49
N ARG A 535 -16.31 10.07 -21.53
CA ARG A 535 -15.54 10.63 -20.40
C ARG A 535 -14.08 10.23 -20.41
N SER A 536 -13.77 9.02 -20.87
CA SER A 536 -12.39 8.51 -20.94
C SER A 536 -12.12 7.72 -22.21
N LEU A 537 -10.99 8.01 -22.84
CA LEU A 537 -10.44 7.26 -23.96
C LEU A 537 -9.00 6.84 -23.64
N ASP A 538 -8.74 5.54 -23.60
CA ASP A 538 -7.41 4.99 -23.35
C ASP A 538 -6.87 4.24 -24.58
N LEU A 539 -5.83 4.80 -25.19
CA LEU A 539 -5.11 4.27 -26.34
C LEU A 539 -3.62 4.05 -26.02
N THR A 540 -3.28 3.96 -24.73
CA THR A 540 -1.89 3.82 -24.24
C THR A 540 -1.22 2.58 -24.82
N GLY A 541 0.07 2.63 -25.14
CA GLY A 541 0.83 1.41 -25.49
C GLY A 541 0.48 0.81 -26.86
N ASN A 542 -0.07 1.61 -27.77
CA ASN A 542 -0.31 1.21 -29.16
C ASN A 542 0.90 1.58 -30.05
N ARG A 543 0.73 1.54 -31.37
CA ARG A 543 1.77 1.86 -32.37
C ARG A 543 1.40 3.11 -33.18
N ILE A 544 0.57 3.99 -32.63
CA ILE A 544 0.02 5.15 -33.34
C ILE A 544 1.16 6.08 -33.74
N LYS A 545 1.22 6.43 -35.03
CA LYS A 545 2.31 7.23 -35.62
C LYS A 545 1.95 8.70 -35.84
N ILE A 546 0.70 8.94 -36.26
CA ILE A 546 0.19 10.26 -36.64
C ILE A 546 -1.21 10.41 -36.03
N LEU A 547 -1.49 11.58 -35.46
CA LEU A 547 -2.84 11.99 -35.10
C LEU A 547 -3.38 12.86 -36.23
N VAL A 548 -4.30 12.32 -37.01
CA VAL A 548 -4.94 13.01 -38.14
C VAL A 548 -6.09 13.90 -37.64
N SER A 549 -6.42 14.94 -38.40
CA SER A 549 -7.60 15.77 -38.15
C SER A 549 -8.86 14.93 -37.96
N ASP A 550 -9.78 15.39 -37.11
CA ASP A 550 -11.11 14.80 -36.92
C ASP A 550 -11.10 13.36 -36.37
N SER A 551 -9.97 12.89 -35.83
CA SER A 551 -9.86 11.58 -35.17
C SER A 551 -10.72 11.49 -33.91
N ILE A 552 -10.69 12.54 -33.07
CA ILE A 552 -11.42 12.66 -31.81
C ILE A 552 -12.05 14.05 -31.73
N MET A 553 -13.37 14.13 -31.90
CA MET A 553 -14.06 15.41 -32.03
C MET A 553 -15.45 15.44 -31.39
N ASP A 554 -15.86 16.63 -30.96
CA ASP A 554 -17.20 16.94 -30.42
C ASP A 554 -17.65 16.01 -29.30
N CYS A 555 -16.74 15.68 -28.38
CA CYS A 555 -17.02 14.87 -27.19
C CYS A 555 -17.00 15.77 -25.93
N PRO A 556 -18.06 16.53 -25.64
CA PRO A 556 -18.05 17.62 -24.65
C PRO A 556 -17.81 17.17 -23.21
N LYS A 557 -18.08 15.90 -22.86
CA LYS A 557 -17.85 15.35 -21.51
C LYS A 557 -16.51 14.63 -21.36
N LEU A 558 -15.68 14.61 -22.40
CA LEU A 558 -14.43 13.85 -22.40
C LEU A 558 -13.43 14.52 -21.48
N VAL A 559 -13.06 13.84 -20.39
CA VAL A 559 -12.19 14.36 -19.32
C VAL A 559 -10.74 13.90 -19.52
N THR A 560 -10.53 12.67 -19.98
CA THR A 560 -9.19 12.08 -20.07
C THR A 560 -8.97 11.37 -21.39
N ILE A 561 -7.87 11.71 -22.07
CA ILE A 561 -7.34 10.99 -23.21
C ILE A 561 -5.94 10.50 -22.86
N SER A 562 -5.69 9.21 -23.04
CA SER A 562 -4.35 8.64 -22.90
C SER A 562 -3.83 8.11 -24.23
N LEU A 563 -2.77 8.74 -24.73
CA LEU A 563 -2.00 8.38 -25.92
C LEU A 563 -0.54 8.08 -25.57
N ALA A 564 -0.24 7.88 -24.28
CA ALA A 564 1.09 7.57 -23.80
C ALA A 564 1.66 6.28 -24.40
N TYR A 565 2.99 6.14 -24.44
CA TYR A 565 3.68 4.94 -24.94
C TYR A 565 3.28 4.55 -26.38
N ASN A 566 3.05 5.54 -27.25
CA ASN A 566 2.82 5.32 -28.68
C ASN A 566 4.08 5.67 -29.49
N ARG A 567 3.94 5.86 -30.80
CA ARG A 567 5.03 6.24 -31.71
C ARG A 567 4.73 7.57 -32.42
N ILE A 568 3.97 8.44 -31.76
CA ILE A 568 3.44 9.66 -32.37
C ILE A 568 4.60 10.61 -32.61
N TYR A 569 4.84 10.95 -33.87
CA TYR A 569 5.87 11.92 -34.26
C TYR A 569 5.27 13.19 -34.88
N LYS A 570 4.00 13.15 -35.30
CA LYS A 570 3.27 14.26 -35.90
C LYS A 570 1.82 14.29 -35.38
N MET A 571 1.32 15.49 -35.13
CA MET A 571 -0.07 15.77 -34.75
C MET A 571 -0.59 16.93 -35.60
N ASP A 572 -1.75 16.74 -36.23
CA ASP A 572 -2.42 17.79 -36.99
C ASP A 572 -3.20 18.74 -36.05
N ARG A 573 -3.36 20.01 -36.44
CA ARG A 573 -3.94 21.07 -35.58
C ARG A 573 -5.35 20.78 -35.08
N ASN A 574 -6.18 20.11 -35.90
CA ASN A 574 -7.56 19.77 -35.57
C ASN A 574 -7.72 18.29 -35.19
N ALA A 575 -6.65 17.64 -34.71
CA ALA A 575 -6.74 16.26 -34.22
C ALA A 575 -7.69 16.15 -33.00
N PHE A 576 -7.83 17.25 -32.24
CA PHE A 576 -8.76 17.41 -31.14
C PHE A 576 -9.63 18.64 -31.40
N TYR A 577 -10.94 18.46 -31.45
CA TYR A 577 -11.88 19.58 -31.64
C TYR A 577 -13.11 19.41 -30.75
N GLY A 578 -13.64 20.48 -30.17
CA GLY A 578 -14.87 20.44 -29.38
C GLY A 578 -14.76 19.66 -28.06
N LEU A 579 -13.56 19.58 -27.47
CA LEU A 579 -13.29 18.84 -26.22
C LEU A 579 -13.23 19.77 -24.99
N SER A 580 -14.35 20.43 -24.71
CA SER A 580 -14.43 21.53 -23.73
C SER A 580 -14.29 21.11 -22.26
N SER A 581 -14.48 19.83 -21.91
CA SER A 581 -14.28 19.32 -20.55
C SER A 581 -12.95 18.60 -20.33
N LEU A 582 -12.05 18.62 -21.33
CA LEU A 582 -10.80 17.86 -21.25
C LEU A 582 -9.93 18.38 -20.11
N ARG A 583 -9.54 17.50 -19.18
CA ARG A 583 -8.67 17.84 -18.06
C ARG A 583 -7.30 17.20 -18.17
N PHE A 584 -7.20 16.01 -18.73
CA PHE A 584 -5.94 15.27 -18.79
C PHE A 584 -5.67 14.76 -20.20
N LEU A 585 -4.59 15.26 -20.81
CA LEU A 585 -4.07 14.76 -22.07
C LEU A 585 -2.66 14.19 -21.85
N HIS A 586 -2.55 12.86 -21.97
CA HIS A 586 -1.31 12.12 -21.79
C HIS A 586 -0.69 11.77 -23.15
N LEU A 587 0.48 12.33 -23.43
CA LEU A 587 1.28 12.14 -24.65
C LEU A 587 2.73 11.74 -24.31
N GLU A 588 3.02 11.35 -23.07
CA GLU A 588 4.34 10.94 -22.65
C GLU A 588 4.84 9.67 -23.36
N PHE A 589 6.16 9.50 -23.45
CA PHE A 589 6.80 8.35 -24.13
C PHE A 589 6.34 8.21 -25.60
N ASN A 590 6.38 9.30 -26.35
CA ASN A 590 6.14 9.34 -27.79
C ASN A 590 7.41 9.80 -28.54
N ARG A 591 7.27 10.29 -29.77
CA ARG A 591 8.39 10.72 -30.64
C ARG A 591 8.19 12.13 -31.18
N LEU A 592 7.43 12.97 -30.47
CA LEU A 592 7.18 14.35 -30.88
C LEU A 592 8.48 15.15 -30.91
N THR A 593 8.68 15.95 -31.95
CA THR A 593 9.88 16.81 -32.11
C THR A 593 9.56 18.30 -31.98
N VAL A 594 8.30 18.67 -32.18
CA VAL A 594 7.75 20.02 -32.08
C VAL A 594 6.47 19.97 -31.25
N LEU A 595 6.28 20.95 -30.37
CA LEU A 595 5.02 21.18 -29.65
C LEU A 595 4.36 22.44 -30.21
N ASP A 596 3.24 22.29 -30.91
CA ASP A 596 2.41 23.41 -31.40
C ASP A 596 1.30 23.70 -30.38
N LEU A 597 1.35 24.87 -29.72
CA LEU A 597 0.36 25.24 -28.70
C LEU A 597 -1.00 25.64 -29.30
N ASP A 598 -1.07 26.03 -30.58
CA ASP A 598 -2.34 26.33 -31.26
C ASP A 598 -3.19 25.04 -31.43
N ALA A 599 -2.56 23.86 -31.44
CA ALA A 599 -3.26 22.57 -31.53
C ALA A 599 -4.14 22.26 -30.29
N PHE A 600 -4.07 23.09 -29.24
CA PHE A 600 -4.84 22.93 -28.01
C PHE A 600 -5.74 24.13 -27.69
N SER A 601 -5.92 25.08 -28.61
CA SER A 601 -6.68 26.32 -28.33
C SER A 601 -8.19 26.12 -28.17
N GLU A 602 -8.74 25.13 -28.88
CA GLU A 602 -10.19 24.83 -28.88
C GLU A 602 -10.57 23.69 -27.91
N ILE A 603 -9.66 23.31 -27.00
CA ILE A 603 -9.89 22.22 -26.03
C ILE A 603 -9.49 22.65 -24.62
N GLY A 604 -9.96 21.88 -23.64
CA GLY A 604 -9.55 22.05 -22.25
C GLY A 604 -10.61 22.71 -21.37
N GLY A 605 -10.96 22.01 -20.29
CA GLY A 605 -11.82 22.51 -19.22
C GLY A 605 -11.03 23.12 -18.07
N THR A 606 -11.70 23.29 -16.92
CA THR A 606 -11.03 23.73 -15.67
C THR A 606 -9.89 22.78 -15.31
N GLU A 607 -8.72 23.32 -15.00
CA GLU A 607 -7.52 22.56 -14.61
C GLU A 607 -6.95 21.67 -15.73
N PHE A 608 -6.98 22.14 -16.98
CA PHE A 608 -6.42 21.37 -18.10
C PHE A 608 -4.91 21.14 -17.94
N ALA A 609 -4.51 19.87 -17.96
CA ALA A 609 -3.16 19.37 -17.78
C ALA A 609 -2.70 18.57 -19.00
N LEU A 610 -1.54 18.97 -19.53
CA LEU A 610 -0.88 18.35 -20.68
C LEU A 610 0.46 17.74 -20.25
N ASN A 611 0.63 16.44 -20.51
CA ASN A 611 1.91 15.77 -20.32
C ASN A 611 2.48 15.33 -21.67
N VAL A 612 3.62 15.93 -22.06
CA VAL A 612 4.39 15.57 -23.25
C VAL A 612 5.83 15.20 -22.89
N SER A 613 6.05 14.74 -21.65
CA SER A 613 7.37 14.32 -21.18
C SER A 613 7.91 13.09 -21.92
N TYR A 614 9.21 12.84 -21.86
CA TYR A 614 9.85 11.70 -22.54
C TYR A 614 9.51 11.64 -24.05
N ASN A 615 9.62 12.78 -24.72
CA ASN A 615 9.54 12.91 -26.17
C ASN A 615 10.90 13.37 -26.72
N ALA A 616 10.95 13.86 -27.96
CA ALA A 616 12.13 14.43 -28.58
C ALA A 616 11.94 15.92 -28.91
N ILE A 617 11.10 16.63 -28.13
CA ILE A 617 10.70 18.01 -28.43
C ILE A 617 11.94 18.91 -28.34
N SER A 618 12.23 19.61 -29.41
CA SER A 618 13.37 20.55 -29.51
C SER A 618 12.92 22.00 -29.67
N PHE A 619 11.68 22.21 -30.10
CA PHE A 619 11.08 23.51 -30.36
C PHE A 619 9.62 23.54 -29.89
N ILE A 620 9.22 24.64 -29.24
CA ILE A 620 7.85 24.94 -28.85
C ILE A 620 7.38 26.10 -29.73
N ASP A 621 6.35 25.87 -30.54
CA ASP A 621 5.67 26.93 -31.27
C ASP A 621 4.63 27.57 -30.32
N SER A 622 4.82 28.85 -30.05
CA SER A 622 4.04 29.63 -29.08
C SER A 622 2.57 29.74 -29.48
N GLY A 623 2.27 29.59 -30.76
CA GLY A 623 0.95 29.84 -31.29
C GLY A 623 0.57 31.32 -31.27
N SER A 624 -0.60 31.61 -31.81
CA SER A 624 -1.20 32.95 -31.81
C SER A 624 -2.51 33.00 -31.01
N THR A 625 -3.05 31.85 -30.61
CA THR A 625 -4.31 31.74 -29.88
C THR A 625 -4.08 31.37 -28.42
N THR A 626 -4.92 31.91 -27.53
CA THR A 626 -4.88 31.58 -26.10
C THR A 626 -5.57 30.24 -25.83
N ASN A 627 -5.04 29.47 -24.87
CA ASN A 627 -5.62 28.20 -24.42
C ASN A 627 -5.78 28.15 -22.88
N ASN A 628 -6.52 27.15 -22.40
CA ASN A 628 -6.88 26.98 -20.99
C ASN A 628 -5.88 26.12 -20.19
N LEU A 629 -4.63 25.97 -20.66
CA LEU A 629 -3.64 25.11 -19.98
C LEU A 629 -3.26 25.68 -18.62
N THR A 630 -3.36 24.84 -17.59
CA THR A 630 -2.97 25.17 -16.20
C THR A 630 -1.72 24.39 -15.76
N HIS A 631 -1.51 23.20 -16.31
CA HIS A 631 -0.36 22.35 -15.99
C HIS A 631 0.30 21.85 -17.29
N LEU A 632 1.59 22.10 -17.44
CA LEU A 632 2.36 21.66 -18.60
C LEU A 632 3.62 20.94 -18.15
N ASP A 633 3.72 19.65 -18.48
CA ASP A 633 4.92 18.84 -18.30
C ASP A 633 5.59 18.59 -19.65
N VAL A 634 6.71 19.27 -19.87
CA VAL A 634 7.61 19.16 -21.04
C VAL A 634 8.98 18.62 -20.62
N SER A 635 9.05 17.92 -19.49
CA SER A 635 10.30 17.37 -18.96
C SER A 635 10.86 16.22 -19.81
N PHE A 636 12.16 15.93 -19.67
CA PHE A 636 12.82 14.85 -20.40
C PHE A 636 12.63 14.96 -21.93
N ASN A 637 12.92 16.14 -22.46
CA ASN A 637 12.87 16.46 -23.89
C ASN A 637 14.24 17.00 -24.35
N ASN A 638 14.32 17.52 -25.58
CA ASN A 638 15.55 18.01 -26.19
C ASN A 638 15.56 19.55 -26.39
N ILE A 639 14.88 20.30 -25.52
CA ILE A 639 14.74 21.75 -25.64
C ILE A 639 16.06 22.43 -25.29
N THR A 640 16.57 23.27 -26.18
CA THR A 640 17.85 23.99 -26.00
C THR A 640 17.69 25.50 -25.76
N HIS A 641 16.63 26.09 -26.31
CA HIS A 641 16.36 27.52 -26.25
C HIS A 641 14.85 27.76 -26.05
N LEU A 642 14.52 28.80 -25.28
CA LEU A 642 13.16 29.28 -25.07
C LEU A 642 13.11 30.77 -25.42
N PRO A 643 12.66 31.15 -26.62
CA PRO A 643 12.54 32.55 -27.02
C PRO A 643 11.66 33.39 -26.07
N THR A 644 11.77 34.70 -26.16
CA THR A 644 10.82 35.63 -25.52
C THR A 644 9.39 35.30 -25.95
N GLU A 645 8.42 35.39 -25.04
CA GLU A 645 7.00 35.09 -25.30
C GLU A 645 6.67 33.64 -25.68
N THR A 646 7.56 32.66 -25.40
CA THR A 646 7.33 31.24 -25.74
C THR A 646 5.95 30.72 -25.26
N PHE A 647 5.50 31.19 -24.10
CA PHE A 647 4.26 30.75 -23.43
C PHE A 647 3.16 31.84 -23.43
N CYS A 648 3.18 32.79 -24.38
CA CYS A 648 2.19 33.88 -24.42
C CYS A 648 0.74 33.39 -24.64
N GLY A 649 0.57 32.28 -25.37
CA GLY A 649 -0.73 31.62 -25.58
C GLY A 649 -1.26 30.84 -24.37
N THR A 650 -0.52 30.73 -23.26
CA THR A 650 -0.91 29.90 -22.10
C THR A 650 -0.94 30.74 -20.80
N PRO A 651 -1.79 31.78 -20.69
CA PRO A 651 -1.72 32.76 -19.59
C PRO A 651 -2.13 32.20 -18.21
N ASP A 652 -2.90 31.11 -18.19
CA ASP A 652 -3.46 30.49 -16.97
C ASP A 652 -2.58 29.38 -16.39
N LEU A 653 -1.34 29.21 -16.88
CA LEU A 653 -0.41 28.22 -16.33
C LEU A 653 -0.13 28.47 -14.84
N LEU A 654 -0.35 27.44 -14.03
CA LEU A 654 -0.02 27.36 -12.62
C LEU A 654 1.26 26.58 -12.37
N THR A 655 1.49 25.52 -13.16
CA THR A 655 2.66 24.64 -13.05
C THR A 655 3.32 24.42 -14.40
N LEU A 656 4.63 24.63 -14.46
CA LEU A 656 5.45 24.37 -15.64
C LEU A 656 6.69 23.56 -15.27
N ASP A 657 6.81 22.38 -15.88
CA ASP A 657 7.94 21.48 -15.68
C ASP A 657 8.80 21.34 -16.94
N LEU A 658 10.02 21.86 -16.87
CA LEU A 658 11.04 21.86 -17.92
C LEU A 658 12.28 21.04 -17.49
N ARG A 659 12.18 20.20 -16.46
CA ARG A 659 13.35 19.46 -15.95
C ARG A 659 13.95 18.51 -16.99
N ASN A 660 15.24 18.22 -16.88
CA ASN A 660 15.96 17.31 -17.79
C ASN A 660 15.78 17.68 -19.27
N ASN A 661 16.04 18.95 -19.60
CA ASN A 661 16.20 19.43 -20.97
C ASN A 661 17.65 19.93 -21.14
N PHE A 662 17.95 20.65 -22.23
CA PHE A 662 19.27 21.18 -22.54
C PHE A 662 19.27 22.72 -22.60
N ILE A 663 18.39 23.36 -21.82
CA ILE A 663 18.24 24.83 -21.83
C ILE A 663 19.52 25.48 -21.34
N THR A 664 20.09 26.38 -22.14
CA THR A 664 21.37 27.04 -21.83
C THR A 664 21.21 28.45 -21.27
N ASN A 665 20.17 29.18 -21.67
CA ASN A 665 19.92 30.57 -21.30
C ASN A 665 18.41 30.82 -21.14
N LEU A 666 18.06 31.80 -20.29
CA LEU A 666 16.69 32.27 -20.10
C LEU A 666 16.58 33.73 -20.54
N GLU A 667 15.85 33.98 -21.62
CA GLU A 667 15.62 35.32 -22.15
C GLU A 667 14.60 36.09 -21.27
N PRO A 668 14.78 37.41 -21.07
CA PRO A 668 13.76 38.23 -20.44
C PRO A 668 12.42 38.12 -21.18
N GLY A 669 11.34 37.93 -20.43
CA GLY A 669 9.99 37.79 -20.99
C GLY A 669 9.63 36.39 -21.52
N THR A 670 10.52 35.39 -21.43
CA THR A 670 10.16 33.99 -21.75
C THR A 670 8.98 33.49 -20.91
N PHE A 671 8.97 33.80 -19.61
CA PHE A 671 7.98 33.34 -18.63
C PHE A 671 7.09 34.47 -18.13
N ALA A 672 6.54 35.29 -19.02
CA ALA A 672 5.59 36.35 -18.66
C ALA A 672 4.21 35.78 -18.20
N LEU A 673 4.22 34.89 -17.21
CA LEU A 673 3.12 34.07 -16.71
C LEU A 673 2.73 34.50 -15.29
N ASN A 674 1.75 35.38 -15.19
CA ASN A 674 1.40 36.03 -13.92
C ASN A 674 0.81 35.08 -12.86
N GLN A 675 0.19 33.98 -13.28
CA GLN A 675 -0.45 33.01 -12.38
C GLN A 675 0.46 31.84 -11.98
N LEU A 676 1.64 31.70 -12.61
CA LEU A 676 2.52 30.55 -12.39
C LEU A 676 2.97 30.50 -10.94
N GLN A 677 2.74 29.36 -10.29
CA GLN A 677 3.07 29.09 -8.89
C GLN A 677 4.32 28.23 -8.75
N VAL A 678 4.51 27.28 -9.68
CA VAL A 678 5.62 26.31 -9.65
C VAL A 678 6.34 26.29 -11.00
N LEU A 679 7.65 26.55 -10.97
CA LEU A 679 8.53 26.47 -12.13
C LEU A 679 9.70 25.54 -11.82
N ASN A 680 9.84 24.47 -12.62
CA ASN A 680 10.93 23.52 -12.48
C ASN A 680 11.86 23.56 -13.72
N LEU A 681 13.11 23.95 -13.49
CA LEU A 681 14.19 24.03 -14.48
C LEU A 681 15.38 23.14 -14.10
N ARG A 682 15.17 22.18 -13.20
CA ARG A 682 16.22 21.29 -12.69
C ARG A 682 16.88 20.47 -13.80
N ASN A 683 18.17 20.16 -13.66
CA ASN A 683 18.93 19.34 -14.62
C ASN A 683 18.88 19.94 -16.05
N ASN A 684 19.17 21.22 -16.20
CA ASN A 684 19.38 21.87 -17.49
C ASN A 684 20.87 22.28 -17.63
N LYS A 685 21.19 23.18 -18.57
CA LYS A 685 22.55 23.66 -18.86
C LYS A 685 22.67 25.18 -18.67
N ILE A 686 21.90 25.75 -17.74
CA ILE A 686 21.84 27.20 -17.54
C ILE A 686 23.14 27.68 -16.88
N GLU A 687 23.93 28.49 -17.59
CA GLU A 687 25.22 28.99 -17.09
C GLU A 687 25.11 30.32 -16.32
N ALA A 688 24.17 31.17 -16.72
CA ALA A 688 23.94 32.47 -16.10
C ALA A 688 22.47 32.89 -16.22
N LEU A 689 21.99 33.64 -15.23
CA LEU A 689 20.67 34.27 -15.25
C LEU A 689 20.85 35.74 -15.65
N ARG A 690 20.16 36.16 -16.71
CA ARG A 690 20.14 37.58 -17.09
C ARG A 690 19.29 38.36 -16.09
N LYS A 691 19.51 39.68 -16.03
CA LYS A 691 18.57 40.56 -15.32
C LYS A 691 17.17 40.35 -15.91
N GLN A 692 16.16 40.25 -15.05
CA GLN A 692 14.76 40.08 -15.45
C GLN A 692 14.41 38.76 -16.16
N SER A 693 15.25 37.70 -16.09
CA SER A 693 14.89 36.37 -16.63
C SER A 693 13.58 35.78 -16.06
N PHE A 694 13.14 36.23 -14.88
CA PHE A 694 11.90 35.81 -14.22
C PHE A 694 10.85 36.93 -14.14
N TYR A 695 10.96 37.96 -14.99
CA TYR A 695 9.98 39.02 -15.05
C TYR A 695 8.59 38.47 -15.44
N GLY A 696 7.54 38.95 -14.76
CA GLY A 696 6.15 38.50 -14.95
C GLY A 696 5.72 37.35 -14.04
N LEU A 697 6.62 36.69 -13.30
CA LEU A 697 6.28 35.56 -12.42
C LEU A 697 5.80 36.00 -11.02
N HIS A 698 4.75 36.82 -10.95
CA HIS A 698 4.32 37.48 -9.71
C HIS A 698 3.72 36.51 -8.66
N SER A 699 3.12 35.41 -9.10
CA SER A 699 2.48 34.41 -8.22
C SER A 699 3.41 33.26 -7.84
N LEU A 700 4.67 33.28 -8.28
CA LEU A 700 5.58 32.14 -8.14
C LEU A 700 5.92 31.90 -6.66
N GLN A 701 5.68 30.67 -6.21
CA GLN A 701 5.94 30.22 -4.84
C GLN A 701 7.15 29.29 -4.77
N GLN A 702 7.36 28.49 -5.81
CA GLN A 702 8.43 27.51 -5.89
C GLN A 702 9.22 27.65 -7.20
N LEU A 703 10.53 27.77 -7.06
CA LEU A 703 11.48 27.81 -8.16
C LEU A 703 12.59 26.78 -7.94
N ASP A 704 12.71 25.82 -8.86
CA ASP A 704 13.80 24.84 -8.87
C ASP A 704 14.76 25.10 -10.03
N LEU A 705 15.98 25.51 -9.70
CA LEU A 705 17.10 25.72 -10.60
C LEU A 705 18.25 24.73 -10.30
N GLY A 706 17.97 23.65 -9.58
CA GLY A 706 18.97 22.70 -9.14
C GLY A 706 19.69 22.00 -10.30
N ASN A 707 20.94 21.59 -10.12
CA ASN A 707 21.76 20.90 -11.11
C ASN A 707 21.81 21.62 -12.47
N ASN A 708 22.13 22.91 -12.43
CA ASN A 708 22.49 23.71 -13.60
C ASN A 708 23.97 24.11 -13.51
N GLU A 709 24.41 25.04 -14.35
CA GLU A 709 25.81 25.46 -14.43
C GLU A 709 26.01 26.89 -13.91
N ILE A 710 25.08 27.40 -13.08
CA ILE A 710 25.01 28.80 -12.64
C ILE A 710 26.23 29.13 -11.78
N ALA A 711 27.06 30.06 -12.24
CA ALA A 711 28.27 30.46 -11.51
C ALA A 711 28.08 31.72 -10.63
N GLN A 712 27.19 32.62 -11.04
CA GLN A 712 26.97 33.92 -10.39
C GLN A 712 25.50 34.35 -10.51
N LEU A 713 25.03 35.14 -9.56
CA LEU A 713 23.71 35.78 -9.56
C LEU A 713 23.88 37.31 -9.51
N SER A 714 22.97 38.04 -10.18
CA SER A 714 22.96 39.51 -10.15
C SER A 714 22.36 40.05 -8.85
N THR A 715 22.62 41.33 -8.53
CA THR A 715 21.86 42.05 -7.50
C THR A 715 20.38 42.06 -7.86
N GLU A 716 19.48 41.93 -6.87
CA GLU A 716 18.03 41.95 -7.06
C GLU A 716 17.48 40.87 -8.02
N GLN A 717 18.22 39.77 -8.25
CA GLN A 717 17.86 38.75 -9.25
C GLN A 717 16.43 38.20 -9.10
N PHE A 718 15.95 38.07 -7.87
CA PHE A 718 14.63 37.51 -7.55
C PHE A 718 13.61 38.56 -7.07
N ARG A 719 13.91 39.85 -7.20
CA ARG A 719 13.13 40.95 -6.60
C ARG A 719 11.64 40.98 -6.98
N ASN A 720 11.33 40.51 -8.19
CA ASN A 720 9.95 40.51 -8.68
C ASN A 720 9.12 39.30 -8.19
N LEU A 721 9.75 38.31 -7.53
CA LEU A 721 9.12 37.08 -7.06
C LEU A 721 8.62 37.23 -5.62
N LYS A 722 7.64 38.12 -5.42
CA LYS A 722 7.18 38.55 -4.08
C LYS A 722 6.58 37.43 -3.23
N ASN A 723 6.06 36.38 -3.87
CA ASN A 723 5.44 35.22 -3.22
C ASN A 723 6.38 34.01 -3.11
N LEU A 724 7.65 34.16 -3.50
CA LEU A 724 8.60 33.05 -3.51
C LEU A 724 8.90 32.60 -2.07
N ARG A 725 8.61 31.33 -1.79
CA ARG A 725 8.81 30.67 -0.48
C ARG A 725 9.89 29.61 -0.54
N ILE A 726 10.00 28.90 -1.66
CA ILE A 726 10.92 27.77 -1.85
C ILE A 726 11.81 28.05 -3.04
N LEU A 727 13.13 28.08 -2.79
CA LEU A 727 14.14 28.26 -3.82
C LEU A 727 15.20 27.17 -3.73
N ASN A 728 15.34 26.41 -4.82
CA ASN A 728 16.40 25.40 -4.95
C ASN A 728 17.44 25.86 -5.97
N LEU A 729 18.67 26.06 -5.50
CA LEU A 729 19.86 26.40 -6.27
C LEU A 729 20.95 25.32 -6.12
N SER A 730 20.60 24.14 -5.61
CA SER A 730 21.55 23.06 -5.36
C SER A 730 22.29 22.60 -6.62
N GLY A 731 23.50 22.08 -6.51
CA GLY A 731 24.20 21.46 -7.65
C GLY A 731 24.61 22.44 -8.74
N ASN A 732 24.89 23.69 -8.40
CA ASN A 732 25.36 24.72 -9.32
C ASN A 732 26.86 25.04 -9.08
N LYS A 733 27.36 26.14 -9.66
CA LYS A 733 28.77 26.58 -9.55
C LYS A 733 28.92 27.86 -8.73
N ILE A 734 27.95 28.22 -7.89
CA ILE A 734 27.87 29.49 -7.19
C ILE A 734 28.95 29.57 -6.10
N ARG A 735 29.70 30.69 -6.06
CA ARG A 735 30.76 30.94 -5.06
C ARG A 735 30.38 31.96 -3.99
N SER A 736 29.50 32.89 -4.33
CA SER A 736 29.08 34.01 -3.46
C SER A 736 27.71 34.51 -3.88
N LEU A 737 26.98 35.14 -2.96
CA LEU A 737 25.71 35.81 -3.22
C LEU A 737 25.86 37.33 -3.05
N PRO A 738 25.27 38.16 -3.92
CA PRO A 738 25.13 39.60 -3.69
C PRO A 738 24.25 39.89 -2.47
N ARG A 739 24.47 41.03 -1.79
CA ARG A 739 23.69 41.45 -0.61
C ARG A 739 22.19 41.45 -0.88
N ASP A 740 21.76 42.10 -1.97
CA ASP A 740 20.35 42.35 -2.23
C ASP A 740 19.72 41.30 -3.18
N VAL A 741 20.29 40.09 -3.25
CA VAL A 741 19.83 39.05 -4.20
C VAL A 741 18.41 38.56 -3.92
N PHE A 742 18.01 38.55 -2.65
CA PHE A 742 16.70 38.09 -2.16
C PHE A 742 15.76 39.24 -1.76
N GLU A 743 16.13 40.49 -2.07
CA GLU A 743 15.31 41.67 -1.72
C GLU A 743 13.86 41.49 -2.22
N GLY A 744 12.88 41.73 -1.35
CA GLY A 744 11.45 41.66 -1.71
C GLY A 744 10.85 40.25 -1.75
N THR A 745 11.62 39.20 -1.47
CA THR A 745 11.12 37.81 -1.36
C THR A 745 10.69 37.48 0.09
N ARG A 746 10.00 36.35 0.27
CA ARG A 746 9.60 35.82 1.60
C ARG A 746 10.05 34.37 1.77
N LEU A 747 11.32 34.12 1.45
CA LEU A 747 11.88 32.77 1.45
C LEU A 747 11.77 32.10 2.82
N GLU A 748 11.24 30.88 2.82
CA GLU A 748 11.14 30.00 3.98
C GLU A 748 12.12 28.83 3.88
N ILE A 749 12.34 28.32 2.65
CA ILE A 749 13.22 27.19 2.37
C ILE A 749 14.21 27.59 1.27
N LEU A 750 15.50 27.46 1.57
CA LEU A 750 16.58 27.74 0.64
C LEU A 750 17.57 26.58 0.59
N ASP A 751 17.75 26.01 -0.60
CA ASP A 751 18.77 24.99 -0.86
C ASP A 751 19.92 25.55 -1.72
N LEU A 752 21.10 25.64 -1.13
CA LEU A 752 22.37 26.05 -1.73
C LEU A 752 23.39 24.90 -1.72
N SER A 753 22.97 23.66 -1.47
CA SER A 753 23.88 22.52 -1.37
C SER A 753 24.59 22.22 -2.69
N HIS A 754 25.70 21.47 -2.66
CA HIS A 754 26.45 21.10 -3.86
C HIS A 754 26.86 22.32 -4.73
N ASN A 755 27.35 23.38 -4.09
CA ASN A 755 27.86 24.58 -4.76
C ASN A 755 29.35 24.79 -4.43
N LYS A 756 29.86 26.01 -4.53
CA LYS A 756 31.27 26.36 -4.33
C LYS A 756 31.46 27.44 -3.26
N PHE A 757 30.55 27.55 -2.29
CA PHE A 757 30.65 28.53 -1.21
C PHE A 757 31.84 28.20 -0.30
N THR A 758 32.68 29.18 -0.02
CA THR A 758 33.80 29.09 0.94
C THR A 758 33.47 29.77 2.27
N VAL A 759 32.49 30.67 2.27
CA VAL A 759 31.96 31.35 3.47
C VAL A 759 30.45 31.43 3.39
N VAL A 760 29.80 31.55 4.54
CA VAL A 760 28.36 31.81 4.61
C VAL A 760 28.09 33.23 4.10
N PRO A 761 27.17 33.44 3.15
CA PRO A 761 26.88 34.76 2.59
C PRO A 761 25.96 35.57 3.53
N SER A 762 26.45 35.87 4.73
CA SER A 762 25.69 36.54 5.80
C SER A 762 25.00 37.84 5.37
N PRO A 763 25.62 38.73 4.56
CA PRO A 763 24.95 39.94 4.09
C PRO A 763 23.68 39.67 3.29
N SER A 764 23.63 38.56 2.54
CA SER A 764 22.47 38.17 1.73
C SER A 764 21.32 37.60 2.55
N PHE A 765 21.62 37.06 3.74
CA PHE A 765 20.62 36.45 4.62
C PHE A 765 19.94 37.45 5.54
N MET A 766 20.45 38.68 5.68
CA MET A 766 19.83 39.70 6.55
C MET A 766 18.38 40.01 6.15
N GLU A 767 18.11 40.12 4.85
CA GLU A 767 16.79 40.46 4.32
C GLU A 767 15.75 39.34 4.49
N VAL A 768 16.18 38.07 4.50
CA VAL A 768 15.27 36.92 4.64
C VAL A 768 15.38 36.24 6.02
N GLY A 769 16.23 36.75 6.92
CA GLY A 769 16.52 36.11 8.20
C GLY A 769 15.29 35.94 9.10
N TYR A 770 14.28 36.80 8.95
CA TYR A 770 13.02 36.74 9.70
C TYR A 770 11.98 35.77 9.10
N THR A 771 12.13 35.36 7.83
CA THR A 771 11.24 34.37 7.19
C THR A 771 11.87 32.99 7.08
N LEU A 772 13.19 32.91 6.86
CA LEU A 772 13.90 31.68 6.54
C LEU A 772 13.86 30.70 7.73
N ARG A 773 13.36 29.48 7.47
CA ARG A 773 13.22 28.39 8.45
C ARG A 773 14.19 27.25 8.17
N ASP A 774 14.37 26.91 6.91
CA ASP A 774 15.21 25.79 6.50
C ASP A 774 16.29 26.25 5.52
N LEU A 775 17.54 26.02 5.91
CA LEU A 775 18.71 26.34 5.10
C LEU A 775 19.59 25.11 4.90
N ASN A 776 19.78 24.74 3.64
CA ASN A 776 20.70 23.68 3.25
C ASN A 776 21.91 24.27 2.53
N MET A 777 23.10 24.14 3.12
CA MET A 777 24.39 24.51 2.55
C MET A 777 25.37 23.33 2.55
N ALA A 778 24.86 22.09 2.57
CA ALA A 778 25.69 20.90 2.54
C ALA A 778 26.52 20.80 1.24
N ASP A 779 27.58 19.99 1.24
CA ASP A 779 28.38 19.70 0.05
C ASP A 779 28.93 20.98 -0.62
N ASN A 780 29.51 21.88 0.20
CA ASN A 780 30.18 23.11 -0.23
C ASN A 780 31.64 23.10 0.24
N PHE A 781 32.30 24.25 0.24
CA PHE A 781 33.69 24.41 0.67
C PHE A 781 33.85 25.34 1.88
N LEU A 782 32.81 25.45 2.72
CA LEU A 782 32.83 26.31 3.90
C LEU A 782 33.96 25.86 4.85
N ASP A 783 34.92 26.74 5.17
CA ASP A 783 36.09 26.38 5.98
C ASP A 783 36.11 27.04 7.37
N HIS A 784 35.34 28.11 7.59
CA HIS A 784 35.15 28.75 8.89
C HIS A 784 33.70 29.22 9.10
N LEU A 785 33.32 29.36 10.37
CA LEU A 785 32.10 30.01 10.82
C LEU A 785 32.46 30.99 11.94
N ASP A 786 31.82 32.16 11.94
CA ASP A 786 31.92 33.15 13.01
C ASP A 786 30.52 33.46 13.59
N SER A 787 30.47 34.28 14.65
CA SER A 787 29.22 34.68 15.30
C SER A 787 28.27 35.51 14.43
N THR A 788 28.74 35.99 13.27
CA THR A 788 27.96 36.79 12.33
C THR A 788 27.45 35.99 11.14
N ALA A 789 27.82 34.70 11.03
CA ALA A 789 27.46 33.82 9.92
C ALA A 789 25.95 33.79 9.65
N PHE A 790 25.12 33.78 10.71
CA PHE A 790 23.66 33.70 10.62
C PHE A 790 22.97 34.86 11.38
N PRO A 791 22.96 36.08 10.81
CA PRO A 791 22.40 37.24 11.49
C PRO A 791 20.87 37.13 11.61
N THR A 792 20.33 37.48 12.78
CA THR A 792 18.86 37.57 13.04
C THR A 792 18.07 36.35 12.56
N SER A 793 18.46 35.15 13.01
CA SER A 793 17.95 33.90 12.45
C SER A 793 16.63 33.43 13.07
N GLN A 794 15.76 32.93 12.19
CA GLN A 794 14.53 32.23 12.51
C GLN A 794 14.57 30.74 12.14
N LEU A 795 15.78 30.23 11.87
CA LEU A 795 16.03 28.87 11.40
C LEU A 795 15.57 27.83 12.42
N ILE A 796 14.89 26.82 11.89
CA ILE A 796 14.45 25.60 12.57
C ILE A 796 15.37 24.45 12.15
N SER A 797 15.82 24.44 10.89
CA SER A 797 16.72 23.43 10.33
C SER A 797 17.92 24.07 9.63
N LEU A 798 19.11 23.56 9.93
CA LEU A 798 20.37 23.97 9.32
C LEU A 798 21.20 22.75 8.94
N ASN A 799 21.56 22.66 7.66
CA ASN A 799 22.44 21.62 7.14
C ASN A 799 23.73 22.21 6.56
N LEU A 800 24.85 21.87 7.19
CA LEU A 800 26.22 22.26 6.83
C LEU A 800 27.10 21.03 6.56
N ALA A 801 26.49 19.87 6.32
CA ALA A 801 27.22 18.62 6.13
C ALA A 801 28.19 18.67 4.93
N ARG A 802 29.24 17.85 4.94
CA ARG A 802 30.20 17.72 3.82
C ARG A 802 30.77 19.07 3.38
N ASN A 803 31.29 19.83 4.33
CA ASN A 803 32.02 21.08 4.09
C ASN A 803 33.50 20.89 4.46
N ARG A 804 34.25 21.99 4.64
CA ARG A 804 35.66 21.99 5.07
C ARG A 804 35.83 22.60 6.46
N LEU A 805 34.78 22.58 7.28
CA LEU A 805 34.81 23.16 8.62
C LEU A 805 35.77 22.34 9.48
N THR A 806 36.78 23.01 10.03
CA THR A 806 37.79 22.37 10.89
C THR A 806 37.72 22.87 12.32
N ILE A 807 37.56 24.18 12.52
CA ILE A 807 37.44 24.80 13.85
C ILE A 807 36.09 25.48 13.93
N LEU A 808 35.33 25.21 15.00
CA LEU A 808 34.10 25.93 15.32
C LEU A 808 34.30 26.73 16.61
N PRO A 809 34.39 28.07 16.52
CA PRO A 809 34.38 28.93 17.70
C PRO A 809 33.13 28.75 18.57
N ASP A 810 33.28 28.91 19.89
CA ASP A 810 32.23 28.67 20.89
C ASP A 810 30.94 29.49 20.64
N ASN A 811 31.05 30.66 20.01
CA ASN A 811 29.94 31.57 19.71
C ASN A 811 29.36 31.42 18.29
N SER A 812 29.76 30.42 17.50
CA SER A 812 29.33 30.25 16.11
C SER A 812 27.81 30.13 15.93
N PHE A 813 27.09 29.63 16.95
CA PHE A 813 25.64 29.40 16.91
C PHE A 813 24.84 30.33 17.82
N VAL A 814 25.42 31.44 18.27
CA VAL A 814 24.80 32.37 19.23
C VAL A 814 23.42 32.89 18.79
N SER A 815 23.19 33.05 17.49
CA SER A 815 21.94 33.54 16.91
C SER A 815 20.93 32.45 16.54
N LEU A 816 21.21 31.17 16.82
CA LEU A 816 20.40 30.02 16.37
C LEU A 816 19.54 29.39 17.47
N GLY A 817 19.09 30.15 18.48
CA GLY A 817 18.37 29.61 19.64
C GLY A 817 17.01 28.92 19.36
N LYS A 818 16.45 29.07 18.15
CA LYS A 818 15.22 28.39 17.69
C LYS A 818 15.47 27.08 16.95
N LEU A 819 16.74 26.73 16.72
CA LEU A 819 17.10 25.57 15.92
C LEU A 819 16.67 24.26 16.59
N LEU A 820 16.00 23.41 15.83
CA LEU A 820 15.58 22.07 16.26
C LEU A 820 16.46 20.99 15.61
N ASN A 821 16.92 21.23 14.37
CA ASN A 821 17.68 20.26 13.59
C ASN A 821 19.00 20.88 13.12
N LEU A 822 20.12 20.23 13.48
CA LEU A 822 21.45 20.63 13.05
C LEU A 822 22.19 19.44 12.45
N ASN A 823 22.70 19.62 11.24
CA ASN A 823 23.60 18.65 10.62
C ASN A 823 24.92 19.34 10.26
N VAL A 824 26.01 18.90 10.90
CA VAL A 824 27.39 19.34 10.61
C VAL A 824 28.29 18.16 10.24
N SER A 825 27.70 17.03 9.89
CA SER A 825 28.41 15.79 9.56
C SER A 825 29.41 15.95 8.41
N HIS A 826 30.38 15.04 8.31
CA HIS A 826 31.43 15.06 7.28
C HIS A 826 32.23 16.38 7.27
N ASN A 827 32.53 16.92 8.45
CA ASN A 827 33.47 18.01 8.67
C ASN A 827 34.45 17.57 9.77
N THR A 828 35.76 17.66 9.58
CA THR A 828 36.71 17.22 10.62
C THR A 828 36.81 18.25 11.75
N LEU A 829 35.91 18.19 12.72
CA LEU A 829 35.67 19.26 13.69
C LEU A 829 36.60 19.19 14.91
N GLN A 830 37.20 20.33 15.25
CA GLN A 830 37.82 20.66 16.53
C GLN A 830 37.01 21.79 17.17
N ALA A 831 36.25 21.47 18.22
CA ALA A 831 35.35 22.42 18.85
C ALA A 831 35.16 22.12 20.34
N ASN A 832 34.90 23.16 21.13
CA ASN A 832 34.41 22.99 22.49
C ASN A 832 32.88 22.79 22.45
N PHE A 833 32.44 21.55 22.18
CA PHE A 833 31.03 21.22 22.01
C PHE A 833 30.15 21.61 23.21
N LYS A 834 30.73 21.71 24.42
CA LYS A 834 29.99 22.12 25.61
C LYS A 834 29.54 23.59 25.50
N GLU A 835 30.45 24.50 25.19
CA GLU A 835 30.12 25.92 25.05
C GLU A 835 29.34 26.19 23.75
N LEU A 836 29.75 25.54 22.65
CA LEU A 836 29.09 25.68 21.34
C LEU A 836 27.59 25.37 21.38
N PHE A 837 27.21 24.28 22.07
CA PHE A 837 25.82 23.84 22.15
C PHE A 837 25.02 24.46 23.29
N HIS A 838 25.65 25.27 24.16
CA HIS A 838 24.92 26.05 25.16
C HIS A 838 23.90 27.00 24.52
N TYR A 839 24.19 27.50 23.32
CA TYR A 839 23.31 28.38 22.55
C TYR A 839 22.16 27.66 21.83
N LEU A 840 22.08 26.32 21.90
CA LEU A 840 21.08 25.50 21.20
C LEU A 840 20.21 24.67 22.16
N PRO A 841 19.54 25.26 23.17
CA PRO A 841 18.85 24.50 24.23
C PRO A 841 17.63 23.70 23.73
N ASN A 842 17.07 24.06 22.57
CA ASN A 842 15.88 23.44 21.99
C ASN A 842 16.20 22.35 20.96
N LEU A 843 17.48 22.05 20.72
CA LEU A 843 17.90 21.13 19.67
C LEU A 843 17.34 19.72 19.94
N ARG A 844 16.68 19.15 18.94
CA ARG A 844 16.04 17.83 18.98
C ARG A 844 16.80 16.79 18.17
N GLN A 845 17.44 17.21 17.08
CA GLN A 845 18.23 16.35 16.20
C GLN A 845 19.60 16.96 15.92
N LEU A 846 20.64 16.14 16.11
CA LEU A 846 22.02 16.50 15.84
C LEU A 846 22.72 15.38 15.05
N SER A 847 23.33 15.73 13.91
CA SER A 847 24.26 14.83 13.21
C SER A 847 25.67 15.39 13.23
N LEU A 848 26.57 14.57 13.79
CA LEU A 848 28.01 14.72 13.85
C LEU A 848 28.69 13.50 13.19
N ALA A 849 28.01 12.83 12.26
CA ALA A 849 28.59 11.69 11.55
C ALA A 849 29.86 12.11 10.81
N ASN A 850 30.87 11.24 10.72
CA ASN A 850 32.16 11.51 10.07
C ASN A 850 32.77 12.87 10.42
N SER A 851 32.73 13.24 11.70
CA SER A 851 33.23 14.52 12.17
C SER A 851 34.65 14.47 12.77
N GLY A 852 35.34 13.34 12.60
CA GLY A 852 36.68 13.11 13.14
C GLY A 852 36.72 12.83 14.65
N LEU A 853 35.57 12.50 15.26
CA LEU A 853 35.47 12.28 16.70
C LEU A 853 36.12 10.95 17.09
N ARG A 854 36.97 10.98 18.11
CA ARG A 854 37.52 9.77 18.78
C ARG A 854 36.82 9.46 20.10
N ILE A 855 36.28 10.48 20.75
CA ILE A 855 35.63 10.42 22.06
C ILE A 855 34.38 11.29 21.99
N ILE A 856 33.30 10.83 22.62
CA ILE A 856 32.05 11.59 22.75
C ILE A 856 32.25 12.66 23.83
N SER A 857 32.05 13.93 23.50
CA SER A 857 32.09 15.03 24.46
C SER A 857 30.75 15.17 25.20
N PRO A 858 30.72 15.69 26.43
CA PRO A 858 29.47 15.92 27.14
C PRO A 858 28.67 17.05 26.47
N PHE A 859 27.59 16.70 25.77
CA PHE A 859 26.72 17.65 25.07
C PHE A 859 25.63 18.17 26.02
N PRO A 860 25.54 19.47 26.32
CA PRO A 860 24.52 20.03 27.23
C PRO A 860 23.13 20.17 26.56
N LEU A 861 22.67 19.11 25.88
CA LEU A 861 21.47 19.10 25.03
C LEU A 861 20.38 18.23 25.64
N ILE A 862 19.69 18.75 26.66
CA ILE A 862 18.72 17.99 27.47
C ILE A 862 17.49 17.55 26.66
N ASN A 863 17.13 18.29 25.61
CA ASN A 863 15.96 18.03 24.76
C ASN A 863 16.28 17.17 23.51
N LEU A 864 17.52 16.67 23.40
CA LEU A 864 17.94 15.92 22.22
C LEU A 864 17.25 14.55 22.16
N ASN A 865 16.56 14.30 21.05
CA ASN A 865 15.88 13.04 20.78
C ASN A 865 16.71 12.12 19.86
N ILE A 866 17.44 12.71 18.91
CA ILE A 866 18.17 11.98 17.87
C ILE A 866 19.61 12.49 17.82
N ILE A 867 20.56 11.57 17.94
CA ILE A 867 21.97 11.86 17.69
C ILE A 867 22.57 10.84 16.73
N ASP A 868 23.27 11.36 15.74
CA ASP A 868 24.02 10.56 14.77
C ASP A 868 25.52 10.83 14.92
N LEU A 869 26.24 9.80 15.35
CA LEU A 869 27.69 9.77 15.57
C LEU A 869 28.38 8.77 14.64
N SER A 870 27.71 8.36 13.57
CA SER A 870 28.19 7.33 12.65
C SER A 870 29.47 7.74 11.91
N TYR A 871 30.23 6.80 11.34
CA TYR A 871 31.43 7.06 10.52
C TYR A 871 32.53 7.86 11.24
N ASN A 872 32.59 7.82 12.57
CA ASN A 872 33.66 8.42 13.36
C ASN A 872 34.69 7.34 13.76
N ASN A 873 35.64 7.68 14.63
CA ASN A 873 36.62 6.72 15.17
C ASN A 873 36.43 6.56 16.69
N ILE A 874 35.17 6.44 17.13
CA ILE A 874 34.84 6.28 18.55
C ILE A 874 35.20 4.86 18.98
N GLU A 875 36.06 4.72 19.99
CA GLU A 875 36.59 3.43 20.46
C GLU A 875 35.78 2.85 21.63
N SER A 876 35.22 3.71 22.48
CA SER A 876 34.41 3.30 23.64
C SER A 876 33.37 4.35 24.02
N THR A 877 32.38 3.93 24.80
CA THR A 877 31.34 4.79 25.35
C THR A 877 31.29 4.64 26.86
N THR A 878 31.07 5.75 27.59
CA THR A 878 30.95 5.74 29.06
C THR A 878 29.74 6.56 29.51
N ASP A 879 29.15 6.21 30.66
CA ASP A 879 27.95 6.91 31.19
C ASP A 879 28.13 8.42 31.34
N GLY A 880 29.35 8.88 31.68
CA GLY A 880 29.65 10.31 31.84
C GLY A 880 29.49 11.11 30.54
N GLN A 881 29.71 10.49 29.39
CA GLN A 881 29.57 11.14 28.07
C GLN A 881 28.09 11.41 27.72
N PHE A 882 27.18 10.60 28.25
CA PHE A 882 25.74 10.66 27.99
C PHE A 882 24.94 11.25 29.17
N GLN A 883 25.59 11.88 30.14
CA GLN A 883 24.93 12.34 31.38
C GLN A 883 23.77 13.31 31.14
N TYR A 884 23.85 14.14 30.10
CA TYR A 884 22.83 15.13 29.73
C TYR A 884 21.81 14.61 28.68
N LEU A 885 22.05 13.45 28.08
CA LEU A 885 21.25 12.92 26.96
C LEU A 885 20.19 11.90 27.41
N LYS A 886 19.57 12.12 28.57
CA LYS A 886 18.63 11.14 29.16
C LYS A 886 17.32 10.98 28.39
N ASN A 887 16.96 11.97 27.56
CA ASN A 887 15.77 11.96 26.71
C ASN A 887 15.99 11.34 25.31
N LEU A 888 17.19 10.82 25.04
CA LEU A 888 17.56 10.29 23.74
C LEU A 888 16.68 9.10 23.35
N LYS A 889 16.13 9.13 22.13
CA LYS A 889 15.29 8.09 21.54
C LYS A 889 16.02 7.33 20.44
N ILE A 890 16.91 7.98 19.69
CA ILE A 890 17.64 7.39 18.56
C ILE A 890 19.13 7.68 18.71
N LEU A 891 19.94 6.62 18.70
CA LEU A 891 21.40 6.68 18.74
C LEU A 891 21.98 5.90 17.56
N LEU A 892 22.66 6.60 16.67
CA LEU A 892 23.36 6.00 15.54
C LEU A 892 24.87 6.06 15.77
N LEU A 893 25.51 4.90 15.75
CA LEU A 893 26.94 4.68 15.98
C LEU A 893 27.57 3.82 14.87
N THR A 894 26.92 3.74 13.71
CA THR A 894 27.36 2.91 12.58
C THR A 894 28.79 3.24 12.16
N ASN A 895 29.59 2.23 11.80
CA ASN A 895 30.94 2.41 11.26
C ASN A 895 31.86 3.26 12.16
N ASN A 896 32.00 2.84 13.42
CA ASN A 896 32.98 3.37 14.37
C ASN A 896 34.03 2.28 14.70
N SER A 897 34.85 2.51 15.72
CA SER A 897 35.90 1.59 16.17
C SER A 897 35.54 0.90 17.49
N LEU A 898 34.24 0.70 17.76
CA LEU A 898 33.75 0.07 18.98
C LEU A 898 34.09 -1.44 18.98
N THR A 899 34.88 -1.89 19.95
CA THR A 899 35.22 -3.32 20.13
C THR A 899 34.22 -4.06 21.02
N SER A 900 33.39 -3.33 21.77
CA SER A 900 32.34 -3.86 22.63
C SER A 900 31.06 -3.03 22.51
N MET A 901 29.93 -3.61 22.91
CA MET A 901 28.65 -2.91 22.96
C MET A 901 28.70 -1.68 23.90
N PRO A 902 27.98 -0.59 23.58
CA PRO A 902 27.96 0.59 24.44
C PRO A 902 27.41 0.29 25.84
N SER A 903 28.23 0.48 26.88
CA SER A 903 27.88 0.22 28.29
C SER A 903 27.25 1.46 28.94
N VAL A 904 26.15 1.96 28.36
CA VAL A 904 25.49 3.20 28.77
C VAL A 904 24.02 2.95 29.13
N ARG A 905 23.52 3.61 30.17
CA ARG A 905 22.09 3.52 30.55
C ARG A 905 21.24 4.60 29.89
N LEU A 906 20.50 4.21 28.85
CA LEU A 906 19.59 5.07 28.08
C LEU A 906 18.17 4.47 28.06
N ASN A 907 17.45 4.64 29.17
CA ASN A 907 16.16 3.99 29.40
C ASN A 907 15.04 4.39 28.42
N LEU A 908 15.18 5.53 27.73
CA LEU A 908 14.20 6.03 26.75
C LEU A 908 14.55 5.69 25.30
N LEU A 909 15.69 5.03 25.07
CA LEU A 909 16.17 4.69 23.74
C LEU A 909 15.21 3.70 23.06
N ARG A 910 14.80 4.05 21.84
CA ARG A 910 13.92 3.25 20.97
C ARG A 910 14.66 2.68 19.77
N GLU A 911 15.68 3.36 19.26
CA GLU A 911 16.45 2.93 18.09
C GLU A 911 17.96 3.03 18.37
N LEU A 912 18.66 1.93 18.08
CA LEU A 912 20.10 1.80 18.22
C LEU A 912 20.68 1.16 16.96
N ASP A 913 21.63 1.84 16.33
CA ASP A 913 22.41 1.30 15.22
C ASP A 913 23.88 1.27 15.62
N VAL A 914 24.45 0.06 15.72
CA VAL A 914 25.88 -0.17 15.99
C VAL A 914 26.55 -0.90 14.84
N SER A 915 25.88 -0.98 13.69
CA SER A 915 26.33 -1.77 12.55
C SER A 915 27.71 -1.32 12.06
N SER A 916 28.43 -2.22 11.36
CA SER A 916 29.76 -1.93 10.81
C SER A 916 30.84 -1.56 11.84
N ASN A 917 30.67 -1.94 13.11
CA ASN A 917 31.71 -1.79 14.13
C ASN A 917 32.50 -3.10 14.33
N PRO A 918 33.78 -3.02 14.78
CA PRO A 918 34.60 -4.19 15.09
C PRO A 918 34.26 -4.83 16.45
N ILE A 919 32.96 -4.96 16.78
CA ILE A 919 32.52 -5.56 18.05
C ILE A 919 32.93 -7.04 18.08
N GLU A 920 33.67 -7.44 19.10
CA GLU A 920 34.24 -8.79 19.19
C GLU A 920 33.29 -9.80 19.85
N GLU A 921 32.44 -9.34 20.78
CA GLU A 921 31.59 -10.20 21.60
C GLU A 921 30.19 -9.59 21.80
N LEU A 922 29.15 -10.42 21.66
CA LEU A 922 27.77 -10.11 22.06
C LEU A 922 27.41 -11.00 23.26
N THR A 923 27.36 -10.41 24.45
CA THR A 923 27.12 -11.12 25.71
C THR A 923 25.68 -10.92 26.18
N LYS A 924 25.23 -11.71 27.16
CA LYS A 924 23.92 -11.54 27.80
C LYS A 924 23.65 -10.12 28.33
N GLU A 925 24.69 -9.41 28.76
CA GLU A 925 24.57 -8.07 29.37
C GLU A 925 24.62 -6.93 28.36
N SER A 926 24.94 -7.22 27.09
CA SER A 926 25.17 -6.24 26.02
C SER A 926 24.06 -5.19 25.85
N PHE A 927 22.81 -5.52 26.21
CA PHE A 927 21.65 -4.65 26.02
C PHE A 927 20.89 -4.29 27.31
N PHE A 928 21.45 -4.54 28.50
CA PHE A 928 20.78 -4.28 29.78
C PHE A 928 20.40 -2.80 29.99
N GLY A 929 21.12 -1.87 29.35
CA GLY A 929 20.83 -0.43 29.40
C GLY A 929 19.70 0.06 28.48
N TYR A 930 19.11 -0.80 27.64
CA TYR A 930 18.22 -0.42 26.53
C TYR A 930 16.87 -1.15 26.55
N LEU A 931 16.24 -1.28 27.72
CA LEU A 931 15.03 -2.09 27.91
C LEU A 931 13.83 -1.67 27.04
N ARG A 932 13.82 -0.43 26.51
CA ARG A 932 12.73 0.14 25.71
C ARG A 932 12.95 0.06 24.20
N LEU A 933 14.01 -0.61 23.74
CA LEU A 933 14.42 -0.65 22.35
C LEU A 933 13.35 -1.30 21.45
N GLU A 934 12.98 -0.61 20.38
CA GLU A 934 12.01 -1.03 19.36
C GLU A 934 12.70 -1.40 18.04
N LYS A 935 13.84 -0.76 17.75
CA LYS A 935 14.63 -0.94 16.52
C LYS A 935 16.11 -1.16 16.84
N LEU A 936 16.70 -2.18 16.23
CA LEU A 936 18.11 -2.52 16.42
C LEU A 936 18.78 -2.94 15.11
N ASP A 937 19.96 -2.39 14.80
CA ASP A 937 20.82 -2.83 13.69
C ASP A 937 22.18 -3.35 14.17
N LEU A 938 22.43 -4.63 13.88
CA LEU A 938 23.64 -5.41 14.20
C LEU A 938 24.32 -5.97 12.94
N ARG A 939 24.12 -5.35 11.77
CA ARG A 939 24.77 -5.80 10.52
C ARG A 939 26.24 -5.40 10.44
N ASN A 940 26.99 -6.04 9.56
CA ASN A 940 28.41 -5.79 9.28
C ASN A 940 29.34 -5.86 10.50
N LEU A 941 28.99 -6.62 11.54
CA LEU A 941 29.86 -6.86 12.69
C LEU A 941 30.82 -8.02 12.38
N ASN A 942 31.76 -7.78 11.47
CA ASN A 942 32.58 -8.86 10.88
C ASN A 942 33.67 -9.41 11.80
N ARG A 943 33.92 -8.78 12.96
CA ARG A 943 34.91 -9.23 13.95
C ARG A 943 34.30 -9.98 15.13
N THR A 944 32.98 -10.18 15.15
CA THR A 944 32.32 -10.91 16.23
C THR A 944 32.79 -12.36 16.27
N ARG A 945 33.42 -12.76 17.37
CA ARG A 945 33.94 -14.12 17.62
C ARG A 945 33.01 -14.93 18.51
N THR A 946 32.23 -14.27 19.37
CA THR A 946 31.30 -14.93 20.29
C THR A 946 29.94 -14.25 20.27
N VAL A 947 28.87 -15.05 20.23
CA VAL A 947 27.48 -14.57 20.31
C VAL A 947 26.71 -15.42 21.29
N ASP A 948 26.34 -14.83 22.42
CA ASP A 948 25.47 -15.43 23.42
C ASP A 948 24.03 -15.53 22.88
N THR A 949 23.41 -16.71 23.00
CA THR A 949 22.04 -16.96 22.54
C THR A 949 20.99 -16.12 23.29
N ASP A 950 21.26 -15.72 24.53
CA ASP A 950 20.34 -14.93 25.36
C ASP A 950 20.53 -13.41 25.22
N CYS A 951 21.47 -12.92 24.39
CA CYS A 951 21.81 -11.49 24.38
C CYS A 951 20.65 -10.55 24.02
N LEU A 952 19.72 -10.97 23.16
CA LEU A 952 18.54 -10.17 22.79
C LEU A 952 17.34 -10.41 23.71
N ARG A 953 17.40 -11.38 24.63
CA ARG A 953 16.24 -11.87 25.38
C ARG A 953 15.62 -10.83 26.31
N SER A 954 16.38 -9.81 26.71
CA SER A 954 15.88 -8.69 27.51
C SER A 954 15.05 -7.68 26.70
N LEU A 955 15.11 -7.70 25.37
CA LEU A 955 14.51 -6.71 24.49
C LEU A 955 13.03 -7.02 24.15
N ARG A 956 12.18 -7.00 25.18
CA ARG A 956 10.75 -7.37 25.05
C ARG A 956 9.91 -6.45 24.15
N TYR A 957 10.43 -5.28 23.76
CA TYR A 957 9.73 -4.33 22.87
C TYR A 957 10.29 -4.29 21.45
N LEU A 958 11.24 -5.16 21.12
CA LEU A 958 11.92 -5.14 19.83
C LEU A 958 10.96 -5.58 18.73
N LYS A 959 10.59 -4.63 17.85
CA LYS A 959 9.68 -4.85 16.72
C LYS A 959 10.44 -4.95 15.40
N HIS A 960 11.57 -4.26 15.28
CA HIS A 960 12.37 -4.20 14.06
C HIS A 960 13.82 -4.60 14.37
N LEU A 961 14.30 -5.65 13.71
CA LEU A 961 15.65 -6.15 13.92
C LEU A 961 16.37 -6.30 12.58
N LYS A 962 17.57 -5.74 12.48
CA LYS A 962 18.50 -6.00 11.38
C LYS A 962 19.74 -6.67 11.94
N LEU A 963 20.16 -7.78 11.34
CA LEU A 963 21.33 -8.52 11.78
C LEU A 963 22.01 -9.21 10.61
N GLN A 964 23.22 -9.71 10.86
CA GLN A 964 23.89 -10.65 9.98
C GLN A 964 24.04 -12.03 10.62
N THR A 965 24.29 -13.04 9.82
CA THR A 965 24.71 -14.35 10.33
C THR A 965 26.21 -14.35 10.65
N TRP A 966 26.57 -15.00 11.76
CA TRP A 966 27.97 -15.19 12.19
C TRP A 966 28.34 -16.68 12.25
N PRO A 967 28.49 -17.37 11.11
CA PRO A 967 28.69 -18.83 11.06
C PRO A 967 29.98 -19.31 11.75
N LEU A 968 30.97 -18.42 11.89
CA LEU A 968 32.27 -18.71 12.53
C LEU A 968 32.32 -18.29 14.01
N ALA A 969 31.27 -17.67 14.55
CA ALA A 969 31.25 -17.21 15.93
C ALA A 969 30.80 -18.33 16.88
N ASP A 970 31.53 -18.51 17.98
CA ASP A 970 31.20 -19.47 19.02
C ASP A 970 29.85 -19.11 19.66
N GLY A 971 28.97 -20.11 19.77
CA GLY A 971 27.64 -19.97 20.38
C GLY A 971 26.54 -19.42 19.45
N PHE A 972 26.87 -18.96 18.23
CA PHE A 972 25.87 -18.39 17.34
C PHE A 972 24.85 -19.42 16.85
N ASN A 973 23.57 -19.14 17.08
CA ASN A 973 22.44 -19.83 16.50
C ASN A 973 21.30 -18.83 16.26
N LEU A 974 21.04 -18.51 15.00
CA LEU A 974 20.06 -17.48 14.63
C LEU A 974 18.66 -17.73 15.22
N ARG A 975 18.18 -18.97 15.13
CA ARG A 975 16.88 -19.37 15.69
C ARG A 975 16.81 -19.08 17.19
N ASN A 976 17.78 -19.55 17.96
CA ASN A 976 17.79 -19.38 19.42
C ASN A 976 17.96 -17.92 19.83
N LEU A 977 18.61 -17.10 19.00
CA LEU A 977 18.83 -15.69 19.26
C LEU A 977 17.54 -14.84 19.18
N VAL A 978 16.63 -15.18 18.27
CA VAL A 978 15.43 -14.36 17.99
C VAL A 978 14.12 -14.97 18.51
N ILE A 979 14.14 -16.24 18.93
CA ILE A 979 12.95 -16.93 19.42
C ILE A 979 12.33 -16.19 20.62
N GLY A 980 11.01 -15.98 20.56
CA GLY A 980 10.25 -15.32 21.64
C GLY A 980 10.27 -13.79 21.59
N LEU A 981 10.94 -13.15 20.63
CA LEU A 981 10.87 -11.70 20.42
C LEU A 981 9.60 -11.32 19.62
N PRO A 982 8.91 -10.21 19.94
CA PRO A 982 7.69 -9.76 19.25
C PRO A 982 8.01 -9.00 17.95
N LEU A 983 8.81 -9.62 17.08
CA LEU A 983 9.29 -9.01 15.84
C LEU A 983 8.16 -8.87 14.82
N ARG A 984 7.98 -7.64 14.31
CA ARG A 984 7.10 -7.34 13.17
C ARG A 984 7.87 -7.31 11.85
N THR A 985 9.10 -6.82 11.88
CA THR A 985 9.98 -6.81 10.70
C THR A 985 11.37 -7.31 11.05
N ILE A 986 11.95 -8.16 10.21
CA ILE A 986 13.34 -8.57 10.36
C ILE A 986 14.09 -8.52 9.03
N GLU A 987 15.32 -7.99 9.05
CA GLU A 987 16.26 -8.03 7.93
C GLU A 987 17.49 -8.86 8.31
N ILE A 988 17.72 -9.95 7.57
CA ILE A 988 18.83 -10.86 7.80
C ILE A 988 19.80 -10.77 6.61
N GLN A 989 21.03 -10.35 6.89
CA GLN A 989 22.15 -10.41 5.96
C GLN A 989 22.87 -11.76 6.13
N VAL A 990 22.58 -12.68 5.23
CA VAL A 990 23.20 -14.01 5.20
C VAL A 990 24.60 -13.88 4.61
N THR A 991 25.61 -14.24 5.40
CA THR A 991 27.03 -14.21 5.00
C THR A 991 27.48 -15.54 4.40
N GLU A 992 26.72 -16.62 4.57
CA GLU A 992 26.95 -17.92 3.96
C GLU A 992 26.42 -18.03 2.53
N HIS A 993 26.96 -18.98 1.76
CA HIS A 993 26.47 -19.30 0.41
C HIS A 993 25.08 -19.97 0.37
N LEU A 994 24.64 -20.57 1.48
CA LEU A 994 23.43 -21.39 1.57
C LEU A 994 22.57 -21.03 2.80
N LEU A 995 21.31 -20.66 2.55
CA LEU A 995 20.28 -20.58 3.57
C LEU A 995 19.42 -21.85 3.55
N LYS A 996 19.50 -22.67 4.62
CA LYS A 996 18.76 -23.93 4.75
C LYS A 996 17.85 -23.97 5.97
N HIS A 997 18.37 -24.20 7.17
CA HIS A 997 17.55 -24.42 8.38
C HIS A 997 17.67 -23.29 9.41
N GLN A 998 18.50 -22.27 9.14
CA GLN A 998 18.88 -21.24 10.11
C GLN A 998 17.71 -20.43 10.70
N ILE A 999 16.60 -20.27 9.95
CA ILE A 999 15.43 -19.48 10.36
C ILE A 999 14.19 -20.35 10.71
N GLN A 1000 14.34 -21.67 10.76
CA GLN A 1000 13.23 -22.56 11.11
C GLN A 1000 12.79 -22.32 12.56
N ASN A 1001 11.47 -22.17 12.78
CA ASN A 1001 10.84 -21.86 14.07
C ASN A 1001 11.45 -20.64 14.78
N ALA A 1002 11.97 -19.67 14.02
CA ALA A 1002 12.58 -18.47 14.57
C ALA A 1002 11.55 -17.36 14.88
N PHE A 1003 10.45 -17.29 14.13
CA PHE A 1003 9.52 -16.16 14.17
C PHE A 1003 8.12 -16.55 14.67
N THR A 1004 7.40 -15.57 15.20
CA THR A 1004 5.99 -15.69 15.61
C THR A 1004 5.06 -15.28 14.46
N LYS A 1005 3.75 -15.52 14.62
CA LYS A 1005 2.70 -15.12 13.67
C LYS A 1005 2.55 -13.60 13.49
N GLN A 1006 3.20 -12.80 14.33
CA GLN A 1006 3.16 -11.35 14.29
C GLN A 1006 4.08 -10.75 13.21
N LEU A 1007 4.95 -11.57 12.60
CA LEU A 1007 5.86 -11.13 11.55
C LEU A 1007 5.08 -10.69 10.30
N ARG A 1008 5.29 -9.43 9.90
CA ARG A 1008 4.69 -8.82 8.71
C ARG A 1008 5.69 -8.65 7.57
N GLU A 1009 6.98 -8.52 7.87
CA GLU A 1009 8.02 -8.36 6.85
C GLU A 1009 9.29 -9.16 7.18
N LEU A 1010 9.72 -10.00 6.25
CA LEU A 1010 10.99 -10.72 6.29
C LEU A 1010 11.83 -10.30 5.09
N THR A 1011 13.00 -9.69 5.35
CA THR A 1011 13.96 -9.36 4.31
C THR A 1011 15.20 -10.23 4.44
N ILE A 1012 15.58 -10.90 3.36
CA ILE A 1012 16.81 -11.68 3.22
C ILE A 1012 17.70 -10.97 2.21
N THR A 1013 18.95 -10.73 2.62
CA THR A 1013 20.01 -10.15 1.79
C THR A 1013 21.30 -10.95 1.95
N GLY A 1014 22.29 -10.74 1.10
CA GLY A 1014 23.59 -11.38 1.25
C GLY A 1014 24.36 -11.44 -0.06
N ALA A 1015 25.48 -10.73 -0.14
CA ALA A 1015 26.26 -10.63 -1.38
C ALA A 1015 26.87 -11.96 -1.83
N ASP A 1016 27.02 -12.93 -0.92
CA ASP A 1016 27.56 -14.27 -1.21
C ASP A 1016 26.48 -15.36 -1.20
N LEU A 1017 25.22 -15.01 -0.90
CA LEU A 1017 24.10 -15.96 -0.88
C LEU A 1017 23.72 -16.34 -2.32
N GLU A 1018 23.93 -17.60 -2.67
CA GLU A 1018 23.66 -18.15 -4.00
C GLU A 1018 22.49 -19.14 -4.01
N VAL A 1019 22.25 -19.84 -2.89
CA VAL A 1019 21.23 -20.89 -2.80
C VAL A 1019 20.36 -20.70 -1.55
N ILE A 1020 19.04 -20.79 -1.75
CA ILE A 1020 18.06 -20.84 -0.67
C ILE A 1020 17.27 -22.15 -0.80
N SER A 1021 17.29 -22.96 0.26
CA SER A 1021 16.54 -24.22 0.34
C SER A 1021 15.07 -23.96 0.67
N SER A 1022 14.16 -24.78 0.13
CA SER A 1022 12.73 -24.77 0.50
C SER A 1022 12.48 -25.01 2.00
N GLU A 1023 13.38 -25.73 2.66
CA GLU A 1023 13.33 -25.97 4.11
C GLU A 1023 13.39 -24.67 4.94
N ALA A 1024 13.95 -23.58 4.41
CA ALA A 1024 14.14 -22.33 5.14
C ALA A 1024 12.82 -21.69 5.58
N PHE A 1025 11.80 -21.75 4.73
CA PHE A 1025 10.52 -21.09 4.96
C PHE A 1025 9.44 -22.01 5.55
N SER A 1026 9.76 -23.30 5.75
CA SER A 1026 8.80 -24.36 6.07
C SER A 1026 7.97 -24.17 7.35
N THR A 1027 8.44 -23.32 8.27
CA THR A 1027 7.84 -23.10 9.59
C THR A 1027 7.21 -21.71 9.76
N ILE A 1028 7.25 -20.86 8.73
CA ILE A 1028 6.69 -19.51 8.82
C ILE A 1028 5.18 -19.59 8.57
N GLU A 1029 4.41 -18.98 9.46
CA GLU A 1029 2.95 -18.93 9.43
C GLU A 1029 2.45 -17.58 9.97
N GLY A 1030 1.24 -17.18 9.60
CA GLY A 1030 0.70 -15.87 10.00
C GLY A 1030 -0.42 -15.38 9.08
N GLY A 1031 -0.75 -14.10 9.21
CA GLY A 1031 -1.69 -13.43 8.31
C GLY A 1031 -1.01 -13.00 7.01
N GLU A 1032 -0.77 -11.69 6.89
CA GLU A 1032 -0.08 -11.08 5.76
C GLU A 1032 1.44 -11.04 5.99
N LEU A 1033 2.22 -11.50 5.02
CA LEU A 1033 3.68 -11.42 5.01
C LEU A 1033 4.21 -10.82 3.69
N ILE A 1034 5.11 -9.85 3.83
CA ILE A 1034 5.97 -9.37 2.75
C ILE A 1034 7.33 -10.06 2.88
N LEU A 1035 7.62 -10.97 1.96
CA LEU A 1035 8.93 -11.61 1.85
C LEU A 1035 9.77 -10.89 0.79
N ARG A 1036 10.89 -10.30 1.22
CA ARG A 1036 11.85 -9.66 0.34
C ARG A 1036 13.13 -10.49 0.28
N ILE A 1037 13.56 -10.82 -0.93
CA ILE A 1037 14.88 -11.40 -1.20
C ILE A 1037 15.53 -10.44 -2.17
N LYS A 1038 16.59 -9.74 -1.75
CA LYS A 1038 17.23 -8.69 -2.57
C LYS A 1038 18.72 -8.61 -2.32
N ASN A 1039 19.46 -8.05 -3.28
CA ASN A 1039 20.91 -7.89 -3.21
C ASN A 1039 21.61 -9.23 -2.91
N THR A 1040 21.19 -10.31 -3.59
CA THR A 1040 21.79 -11.64 -3.50
C THR A 1040 22.36 -12.10 -4.84
N ARG A 1041 23.22 -13.11 -4.82
CA ARG A 1041 23.73 -13.82 -6.02
C ARG A 1041 22.85 -14.98 -6.47
N VAL A 1042 21.64 -15.11 -5.91
CA VAL A 1042 20.68 -16.13 -6.32
C VAL A 1042 20.33 -15.94 -7.79
N ARG A 1043 20.61 -16.96 -8.60
CA ARG A 1043 20.30 -16.99 -10.04
C ARG A 1043 18.99 -17.71 -10.37
N ARG A 1044 18.66 -18.74 -9.59
CA ARG A 1044 17.48 -19.57 -9.74
C ARG A 1044 16.98 -20.03 -8.39
N PHE A 1045 15.67 -20.22 -8.27
CA PHE A 1045 15.05 -20.81 -7.09
C PHE A 1045 14.70 -22.28 -7.31
N GLN A 1046 14.70 -23.07 -6.25
CA GLN A 1046 14.18 -24.43 -6.27
C GLN A 1046 12.66 -24.42 -6.47
N SER A 1047 12.13 -25.44 -7.13
CA SER A 1047 10.68 -25.68 -7.17
C SER A 1047 10.10 -25.74 -5.75
N ASP A 1048 8.86 -25.30 -5.59
CA ASP A 1048 8.10 -25.34 -4.33
C ASP A 1048 8.63 -24.49 -3.17
N ILE A 1049 9.67 -23.67 -3.38
CA ILE A 1049 10.31 -22.90 -2.30
C ILE A 1049 9.31 -22.04 -1.52
N PHE A 1050 8.33 -21.44 -2.19
CA PHE A 1050 7.30 -20.60 -1.56
C PHE A 1050 5.99 -21.34 -1.27
N LEU A 1051 5.82 -22.58 -1.75
CA LEU A 1051 4.56 -23.32 -1.64
C LEU A 1051 4.14 -23.56 -0.16
N SER A 1052 5.13 -23.72 0.72
CA SER A 1052 4.85 -23.84 2.17
C SER A 1052 4.26 -22.56 2.77
N LEU A 1053 4.72 -21.39 2.31
CA LEU A 1053 4.24 -20.08 2.74
C LEU A 1053 2.83 -19.81 2.24
N THR A 1054 2.55 -20.09 0.97
CA THR A 1054 1.25 -19.85 0.35
C THR A 1054 0.11 -20.64 1.00
N LYS A 1055 0.42 -21.73 1.71
CA LYS A 1055 -0.56 -22.54 2.46
C LYS A 1055 -0.77 -22.08 3.90
N ARG A 1056 0.20 -21.36 4.47
CA ARG A 1056 0.24 -21.00 5.90
C ARG A 1056 0.02 -19.51 6.15
N LEU A 1057 -0.11 -18.72 5.08
CA LEU A 1057 -0.31 -17.28 5.09
C LEU A 1057 -1.62 -16.94 4.40
N THR A 1058 -2.31 -15.92 4.90
CA THR A 1058 -3.54 -15.43 4.28
C THR A 1058 -3.27 -14.51 3.10
N GLN A 1059 -2.10 -13.88 3.06
CA GLN A 1059 -1.63 -13.07 1.95
C GLN A 1059 -0.10 -13.04 1.91
N LEU A 1060 0.47 -13.37 0.75
CA LEU A 1060 1.91 -13.31 0.49
C LEU A 1060 2.20 -12.25 -0.56
N THR A 1061 3.18 -11.38 -0.27
CA THR A 1061 3.82 -10.49 -1.24
C THR A 1061 5.26 -10.92 -1.43
N LEU A 1062 5.70 -11.10 -2.67
CA LEU A 1062 7.07 -11.46 -3.02
C LEU A 1062 7.80 -10.29 -3.67
N ASP A 1063 8.90 -9.85 -3.05
CA ASP A 1063 9.80 -8.86 -3.61
C ASP A 1063 11.16 -9.49 -3.87
N LEU A 1064 11.42 -9.81 -5.14
CA LEU A 1064 12.63 -10.46 -5.62
C LEU A 1064 13.54 -9.48 -6.39
N ARG A 1065 13.43 -8.17 -6.13
CA ARG A 1065 14.17 -7.15 -6.88
C ARG A 1065 15.68 -7.16 -6.60
N ASN A 1066 16.45 -6.68 -7.57
CA ASN A 1066 17.89 -6.45 -7.45
C ASN A 1066 18.67 -7.72 -7.02
N ASN A 1067 18.38 -8.85 -7.65
CA ASN A 1067 19.20 -10.06 -7.53
C ASN A 1067 19.85 -10.38 -8.88
N HIS A 1068 20.39 -11.60 -8.99
CA HIS A 1068 20.98 -12.11 -10.23
C HIS A 1068 20.08 -13.15 -10.91
N ILE A 1069 18.76 -13.04 -10.74
CA ILE A 1069 17.79 -13.99 -11.30
C ILE A 1069 17.75 -13.82 -12.82
N ASN A 1070 18.12 -14.86 -13.56
CA ASN A 1070 18.02 -14.88 -15.01
C ASN A 1070 16.85 -15.74 -15.50
N GLU A 1071 16.47 -16.77 -14.73
CA GLU A 1071 15.36 -17.69 -15.01
C GLU A 1071 14.37 -17.71 -13.84
N LEU A 1072 13.06 -17.60 -14.14
CA LEU A 1072 12.00 -17.65 -13.13
C LEU A 1072 10.86 -18.55 -13.61
N SER A 1073 10.72 -19.74 -13.01
CA SER A 1073 9.67 -20.71 -13.35
C SER A 1073 8.43 -20.55 -12.44
N PRO A 1074 7.20 -20.83 -12.92
CA PRO A 1074 6.00 -20.83 -12.06
C PRO A 1074 6.08 -21.82 -10.89
N SER A 1075 6.84 -22.91 -11.05
CA SER A 1075 6.95 -24.00 -10.07
C SER A 1075 7.50 -23.54 -8.72
N ILE A 1076 8.18 -22.40 -8.65
CA ILE A 1076 8.73 -21.85 -7.39
C ILE A 1076 7.61 -21.40 -6.43
N ILE A 1077 6.45 -20.97 -6.98
CA ILE A 1077 5.26 -20.56 -6.24
C ILE A 1077 4.25 -21.71 -6.19
N TYR A 1078 3.96 -22.30 -7.35
CA TYR A 1078 2.83 -23.21 -7.54
C TYR A 1078 3.21 -24.69 -7.44
N GLY A 1079 4.49 -25.01 -7.50
CA GLY A 1079 4.94 -26.39 -7.48
C GLY A 1079 4.48 -27.18 -8.70
N ASN A 1080 3.79 -28.28 -8.43
CA ASN A 1080 3.13 -29.11 -9.43
C ASN A 1080 1.78 -28.55 -9.89
N LEU A 1081 1.28 -27.47 -9.29
CA LEU A 1081 0.04 -26.82 -9.71
C LEU A 1081 0.32 -25.88 -10.88
N SER A 1082 -0.66 -25.72 -11.78
CA SER A 1082 -0.60 -24.67 -12.79
C SER A 1082 -1.14 -23.36 -12.21
N TRP A 1083 -0.39 -22.27 -12.40
CA TRP A 1083 -0.85 -20.92 -12.07
C TRP A 1083 -2.10 -20.53 -12.86
N GLU A 1084 -2.34 -21.13 -14.02
CA GLU A 1084 -3.56 -20.94 -14.81
C GLU A 1084 -4.78 -21.49 -14.08
N THR A 1085 -4.61 -22.59 -13.33
CA THR A 1085 -5.70 -23.23 -12.57
C THR A 1085 -5.98 -22.51 -11.24
N VAL A 1086 -4.94 -22.06 -10.54
CA VAL A 1086 -5.09 -21.49 -9.17
C VAL A 1086 -5.18 -19.97 -9.19
N GLY A 1087 -4.81 -19.33 -10.30
CA GLY A 1087 -4.73 -17.88 -10.45
C GLY A 1087 -3.66 -17.25 -9.58
N THR A 1088 -3.78 -15.95 -9.31
CA THR A 1088 -2.76 -15.18 -8.60
C THR A 1088 -2.95 -15.16 -7.08
N ASN A 1089 -3.99 -15.84 -6.58
CA ASN A 1089 -4.38 -15.84 -5.17
C ASN A 1089 -3.27 -16.30 -4.21
N MET A 1090 -2.39 -17.22 -4.63
CA MET A 1090 -1.26 -17.70 -3.81
C MET A 1090 -0.26 -16.58 -3.47
N VAL A 1091 -0.15 -15.55 -4.32
CA VAL A 1091 0.69 -14.36 -4.12
C VAL A 1091 -0.13 -13.12 -4.41
N ALA A 1092 -1.33 -13.04 -3.80
CA ALA A 1092 -2.28 -11.95 -4.04
C ALA A 1092 -1.69 -10.55 -3.74
N GLY A 1093 -0.71 -10.47 -2.83
CA GLY A 1093 -0.01 -9.22 -2.53
C GLY A 1093 0.95 -8.73 -3.63
N GLY A 1094 1.22 -9.56 -4.62
CA GLY A 1094 1.98 -9.23 -5.82
C GLY A 1094 3.41 -9.76 -5.84
N LEU A 1095 3.99 -9.75 -7.04
CA LEU A 1095 5.34 -10.24 -7.32
C LEU A 1095 6.16 -9.11 -7.99
N GLN A 1096 7.28 -8.73 -7.39
CA GLN A 1096 8.20 -7.73 -7.93
C GLN A 1096 9.54 -8.35 -8.32
N VAL A 1097 9.97 -8.15 -9.56
CA VAL A 1097 11.19 -8.78 -10.12
C VAL A 1097 12.13 -7.80 -10.82
N SER A 1098 11.89 -6.48 -10.70
CA SER A 1098 12.73 -5.48 -11.37
C SER A 1098 14.19 -5.51 -10.91
N GLY A 1099 15.13 -5.13 -11.79
CA GLY A 1099 16.55 -5.10 -11.45
C GLY A 1099 17.24 -6.47 -11.45
N ASN A 1100 16.62 -7.47 -12.11
CA ASN A 1100 17.20 -8.78 -12.36
C ASN A 1100 17.57 -8.93 -13.85
N PRO A 1101 18.63 -9.66 -14.20
CA PRO A 1101 19.02 -9.94 -15.58
C PRO A 1101 18.14 -11.03 -16.22
N LEU A 1102 16.82 -10.83 -16.24
CA LEU A 1102 15.86 -11.77 -16.83
C LEU A 1102 16.06 -11.86 -18.34
N GLU A 1103 16.13 -13.07 -18.89
CA GLU A 1103 16.20 -13.28 -20.34
C GLU A 1103 14.78 -13.32 -20.95
N CYS A 1104 14.57 -12.65 -22.09
CA CYS A 1104 13.29 -12.70 -22.81
C CYS A 1104 13.15 -14.02 -23.58
N ASP A 1105 12.92 -15.13 -22.89
CA ASP A 1105 12.72 -16.46 -23.48
C ASP A 1105 11.28 -16.98 -23.28
N CYS A 1106 11.04 -18.25 -23.62
CA CYS A 1106 9.73 -18.87 -23.39
C CYS A 1106 9.42 -19.09 -21.89
N GLU A 1107 10.44 -19.20 -21.04
CA GLU A 1107 10.30 -19.47 -19.60
C GLU A 1107 9.86 -18.23 -18.82
N ILE A 1108 10.04 -17.02 -19.33
CA ILE A 1108 9.52 -15.78 -18.69
C ILE A 1108 8.13 -15.37 -19.18
N ALA A 1109 7.61 -16.00 -20.25
CA ALA A 1109 6.35 -15.60 -20.87
C ALA A 1109 5.14 -15.72 -19.94
N TRP A 1110 5.14 -16.72 -19.04
CA TRP A 1110 4.10 -16.86 -18.02
C TRP A 1110 4.04 -15.64 -17.10
N LEU A 1111 5.18 -15.02 -16.77
CA LEU A 1111 5.23 -13.91 -15.81
C LEU A 1111 4.54 -12.67 -16.36
N SER A 1112 4.67 -12.44 -17.67
CA SER A 1112 3.93 -11.40 -18.38
C SER A 1112 2.41 -11.59 -18.25
N LEU A 1113 1.93 -12.80 -18.52
CA LEU A 1113 0.52 -13.17 -18.37
C LEU A 1113 0.05 -13.09 -16.92
N TRP A 1114 0.87 -13.59 -16.00
CA TRP A 1114 0.63 -13.57 -14.57
C TRP A 1114 0.47 -12.15 -14.05
N LEU A 1115 1.35 -11.21 -14.43
CA LEU A 1115 1.25 -9.81 -14.02
C LEU A 1115 -0.04 -9.14 -14.53
N ARG A 1116 -0.44 -9.41 -15.77
CA ARG A 1116 -1.69 -8.87 -16.31
C ARG A 1116 -2.92 -9.47 -15.62
N ARG A 1117 -2.90 -10.79 -15.38
CA ARG A 1117 -3.92 -11.48 -14.59
C ARG A 1117 -4.00 -10.95 -13.16
N TRP A 1118 -2.86 -10.73 -12.51
CA TRP A 1118 -2.78 -10.20 -11.15
C TRP A 1118 -3.34 -8.78 -11.08
N LEU A 1119 -3.03 -7.93 -12.06
CA LEU A 1119 -3.63 -6.59 -12.17
C LEU A 1119 -5.15 -6.65 -12.34
N ARG A 1120 -5.68 -7.70 -12.97
CA ARG A 1120 -7.12 -7.91 -13.14
C ARG A 1120 -7.78 -8.50 -11.88
N GLU A 1121 -7.19 -9.50 -11.26
CA GLU A 1121 -7.72 -10.16 -10.07
C GLU A 1121 -7.61 -9.25 -8.83
N SER A 1122 -6.54 -8.45 -8.72
CA SER A 1122 -6.35 -7.47 -7.64
C SER A 1122 -7.24 -6.24 -7.78
N ARG A 1123 -7.78 -6.00 -8.99
CA ARG A 1123 -8.68 -4.89 -9.25
C ARG A 1123 -10.09 -5.42 -9.43
N GLN A 1124 -10.91 -5.28 -8.41
CA GLN A 1124 -12.34 -5.30 -8.63
C GLN A 1124 -12.71 -4.10 -9.50
N ILE A 1125 -13.41 -4.38 -10.59
CA ILE A 1125 -13.59 -3.50 -11.76
C ILE A 1125 -14.36 -2.22 -11.46
N HIS A 1126 -14.93 -2.14 -10.25
CA HIS A 1126 -15.79 -1.05 -9.81
C HIS A 1126 -15.29 -0.32 -8.53
N THR A 1127 -14.17 -0.72 -7.93
CA THR A 1127 -13.78 -0.22 -6.59
C THR A 1127 -12.40 0.44 -6.50
N ALA A 1128 -11.49 0.16 -7.43
CA ALA A 1128 -10.15 0.76 -7.43
C ALA A 1128 -10.14 2.14 -8.11
N SER A 1129 -9.56 3.14 -7.43
CA SER A 1129 -9.37 4.46 -8.02
C SER A 1129 -8.46 4.40 -9.26
N GLN A 1130 -8.64 5.33 -10.21
CA GLN A 1130 -7.79 5.39 -11.40
C GLN A 1130 -6.32 5.65 -11.06
N SER A 1131 -6.04 6.33 -9.94
CA SER A 1131 -4.69 6.53 -9.41
C SER A 1131 -4.06 5.24 -8.89
N ASP A 1132 -4.79 4.43 -8.11
CA ASP A 1132 -4.28 3.15 -7.58
C ASP A 1132 -3.97 2.19 -8.72
N ALA A 1133 -4.85 2.16 -9.73
CA ALA A 1133 -4.68 1.40 -10.96
C ALA A 1133 -3.40 1.80 -11.73
N ARG A 1134 -3.16 3.10 -11.89
CA ARG A 1134 -1.95 3.63 -12.54
C ARG A 1134 -0.71 3.29 -11.74
N GLN A 1135 -0.76 3.37 -10.40
CA GLN A 1135 0.38 3.05 -9.54
C GLN A 1135 0.73 1.55 -9.61
N LEU A 1136 -0.26 0.66 -9.49
CA LEU A 1136 -0.06 -0.79 -9.63
C LEU A 1136 0.52 -1.15 -11.01
N ARG A 1137 -0.03 -0.55 -12.07
CA ARG A 1137 0.48 -0.72 -13.44
C ARG A 1137 1.90 -0.20 -13.60
N THR A 1138 2.23 0.93 -12.97
CA THR A 1138 3.59 1.50 -12.97
C THR A 1138 4.57 0.57 -12.26
N ILE A 1139 4.17 -0.02 -11.13
CA ILE A 1139 5.00 -0.98 -10.40
C ILE A 1139 5.24 -2.23 -11.25
N ALA A 1140 4.19 -2.80 -11.84
CA ALA A 1140 4.30 -3.96 -12.71
C ALA A 1140 5.09 -3.66 -14.01
N GLY A 1141 5.00 -2.43 -14.53
CA GLY A 1141 5.71 -1.97 -15.72
C GLY A 1141 7.22 -1.78 -15.53
N ARG A 1142 7.73 -1.82 -14.30
CA ARG A 1142 9.18 -1.82 -14.01
C ARG A 1142 9.85 -3.16 -14.25
N ALA A 1143 9.07 -4.23 -14.43
CA ALA A 1143 9.59 -5.54 -14.72
C ALA A 1143 10.00 -5.60 -16.20
N VAL A 1144 11.29 -5.81 -16.47
CA VAL A 1144 11.87 -5.88 -17.82
C VAL A 1144 12.59 -7.21 -18.00
N CYS A 1145 12.64 -7.70 -19.23
CA CYS A 1145 13.56 -8.77 -19.64
C CYS A 1145 14.49 -8.23 -20.74
N THR A 1146 15.66 -8.85 -20.86
CA THR A 1146 16.67 -8.57 -21.88
C THR A 1146 16.55 -9.56 -23.02
N GLU A 1147 16.34 -9.07 -24.24
CA GLU A 1147 16.47 -9.88 -25.45
C GLU A 1147 17.89 -9.71 -25.99
N THR A 1148 18.66 -10.80 -26.03
CA THR A 1148 20.05 -10.80 -26.53
C THR A 1148 20.12 -11.51 -27.87
N THR A 1149 20.50 -10.78 -28.91
CA THR A 1149 20.86 -11.34 -30.22
C THR A 1149 22.34 -11.03 -30.49
N PRO A 1150 23.04 -11.80 -31.37
CA PRO A 1150 24.47 -11.59 -31.64
C PRO A 1150 24.86 -10.18 -32.09
N SER A 1151 23.90 -9.35 -32.53
CA SER A 1151 24.11 -7.99 -33.03
C SER A 1151 23.37 -6.89 -32.25
N TYR A 1152 22.50 -7.23 -31.29
CA TYR A 1152 21.60 -6.27 -30.64
C TYR A 1152 21.10 -6.77 -29.28
N SER A 1153 21.08 -5.89 -28.28
CA SER A 1153 20.49 -6.12 -26.96
C SER A 1153 19.44 -5.05 -26.68
N SER A 1154 18.24 -5.45 -26.28
CA SER A 1154 17.18 -4.51 -25.87
C SER A 1154 16.36 -5.02 -24.71
N ASP A 1155 16.06 -4.12 -23.78
CA ASP A 1155 15.12 -4.35 -22.70
C ASP A 1155 13.68 -4.25 -23.20
N LYS A 1156 12.86 -5.23 -22.84
CA LYS A 1156 11.41 -5.25 -23.10
C LYS A 1156 10.65 -5.25 -21.79
N VAL A 1157 9.65 -4.38 -21.68
CA VAL A 1157 8.74 -4.34 -20.53
C VAL A 1157 7.87 -5.60 -20.55
N LEU A 1158 7.90 -6.38 -19.46
CA LEU A 1158 7.20 -7.67 -19.38
C LEU A 1158 5.69 -7.54 -19.62
N LEU A 1159 5.04 -6.48 -19.12
CA LEU A 1159 3.61 -6.22 -19.37
C LEU A 1159 3.26 -6.08 -20.86
N THR A 1160 4.21 -5.68 -21.70
CA THR A 1160 4.01 -5.44 -23.14
C THR A 1160 4.34 -6.65 -24.02
N LEU A 1161 4.89 -7.72 -23.45
CA LEU A 1161 5.12 -8.94 -24.19
C LEU A 1161 3.77 -9.57 -24.55
N GLY A 1162 3.55 -9.83 -25.84
CA GLY A 1162 2.37 -10.57 -26.30
C GLY A 1162 2.37 -12.01 -25.76
N THR A 1163 1.24 -12.71 -25.92
CA THR A 1163 1.21 -14.16 -25.64
C THR A 1163 2.27 -14.85 -26.51
N PRO A 1164 3.07 -15.78 -25.95
CA PRO A 1164 4.23 -16.30 -26.63
C PRO A 1164 3.82 -16.91 -27.98
N HIS A 1165 4.68 -16.75 -29.01
CA HIS A 1165 4.48 -17.38 -30.30
C HIS A 1165 4.17 -18.87 -30.10
N THR A 1166 3.34 -19.44 -30.97
CA THR A 1166 3.00 -20.88 -31.00
C THR A 1166 4.23 -21.82 -30.92
N ALA A 1167 5.43 -21.33 -31.24
CA ALA A 1167 6.71 -21.99 -31.01
C ALA A 1167 7.02 -22.32 -29.52
N CYS A 1168 6.60 -21.49 -28.55
CA CYS A 1168 6.81 -21.76 -27.12
C CYS A 1168 5.77 -22.73 -26.52
N GLN A 1169 4.58 -22.85 -27.12
CA GLN A 1169 3.56 -23.82 -26.67
C GLN A 1169 4.04 -25.27 -26.85
N ALA A 1170 4.95 -25.52 -27.81
CA ALA A 1170 5.57 -26.83 -28.01
C ALA A 1170 6.48 -27.25 -26.83
N SER A 1171 7.13 -26.30 -26.14
CA SER A 1171 8.02 -26.59 -25.01
C SER A 1171 7.26 -26.92 -23.72
N ALA A 1172 6.14 -26.24 -23.46
CA ALA A 1172 5.29 -26.50 -22.29
C ALA A 1172 4.55 -27.84 -22.35
N LEU A 1173 4.19 -28.32 -23.55
CA LEU A 1173 3.62 -29.66 -23.77
C LEU A 1173 4.68 -30.78 -23.77
N SER A 1174 5.96 -30.44 -23.98
CA SER A 1174 7.08 -31.41 -24.02
C SER A 1174 7.59 -31.80 -22.62
N SER A 1175 7.55 -30.89 -21.66
CA SER A 1175 8.10 -31.11 -20.31
C SER A 1175 7.32 -32.13 -19.47
N GLY A 1176 6.01 -32.29 -19.70
CA GLY A 1176 5.17 -33.25 -18.96
C GLY A 1176 5.26 -34.71 -19.43
N ASN A 1177 5.73 -34.96 -20.66
CA ASN A 1177 5.71 -36.31 -21.25
C ASN A 1177 7.07 -37.02 -21.27
N TYR A 1178 8.19 -36.30 -21.17
CA TYR A 1178 9.52 -36.91 -21.22
C TYR A 1178 9.84 -37.76 -19.98
N GLU A 1179 9.44 -37.36 -18.76
CA GLU A 1179 9.68 -38.19 -17.57
C GLU A 1179 8.81 -39.46 -17.55
N ARG A 1180 7.57 -39.39 -18.06
CA ARG A 1180 6.64 -40.52 -18.07
C ARG A 1180 7.00 -41.54 -19.16
N LEU A 1181 7.46 -41.08 -20.33
CA LEU A 1181 8.01 -41.93 -21.38
C LEU A 1181 9.39 -42.49 -21.02
N ALA A 1182 10.27 -41.70 -20.39
CA ALA A 1182 11.58 -42.20 -19.95
C ALA A 1182 11.46 -43.28 -18.87
N ARG A 1183 10.54 -43.12 -17.90
CA ARG A 1183 10.29 -44.15 -16.87
C ARG A 1183 9.63 -45.42 -17.44
N THR A 1184 8.73 -45.30 -18.41
CA THR A 1184 8.14 -46.48 -19.07
C THR A 1184 9.13 -47.17 -20.00
N TRP A 1185 10.00 -46.42 -20.70
CA TRP A 1185 11.09 -46.98 -21.50
C TRP A 1185 12.18 -47.65 -20.65
N LEU A 1186 12.58 -47.05 -19.53
CA LEU A 1186 13.53 -47.67 -18.58
C LEU A 1186 12.94 -48.93 -17.92
N ALA A 1187 11.64 -48.93 -17.61
CA ALA A 1187 10.94 -50.12 -17.11
C ALA A 1187 10.83 -51.20 -18.19
N LEU A 1188 10.58 -50.83 -19.46
CA LEU A 1188 10.57 -51.79 -20.59
C LEU A 1188 11.96 -52.38 -20.84
N ILE A 1189 13.02 -51.57 -20.77
CA ILE A 1189 14.41 -52.02 -20.92
C ILE A 1189 14.79 -52.93 -19.75
N GLN A 1190 14.41 -52.61 -18.51
CA GLN A 1190 14.62 -53.51 -17.37
C GLN A 1190 13.85 -54.84 -17.52
N LEU A 1191 12.62 -54.81 -18.05
CA LEU A 1191 11.84 -56.03 -18.32
C LEU A 1191 12.47 -56.88 -19.43
N ILE A 1192 12.97 -56.25 -20.50
CA ILE A 1192 13.64 -56.92 -21.63
C ILE A 1192 14.98 -57.49 -21.20
N VAL A 1193 15.74 -56.79 -20.36
CA VAL A 1193 17.00 -57.28 -19.78
C VAL A 1193 16.74 -58.45 -18.83
N LEU A 1194 15.71 -58.40 -17.98
CA LEU A 1194 15.31 -59.51 -17.11
C LEU A 1194 14.84 -60.75 -17.90
N LEU A 1195 14.16 -60.57 -19.04
CA LEU A 1195 13.74 -61.65 -19.94
C LEU A 1195 14.90 -62.25 -20.76
N LEU A 1196 15.95 -61.48 -21.06
CA LEU A 1196 17.16 -61.94 -21.74
C LEU A 1196 18.11 -62.70 -20.81
N PHE A 1197 18.11 -62.43 -19.50
CA PHE A 1197 18.87 -63.18 -18.50
C PHE A 1197 18.16 -64.45 -17.99
N ALA A 1198 16.88 -64.64 -18.34
CA ALA A 1198 16.09 -65.82 -17.98
C ALA A 1198 15.97 -66.87 -19.12
N LYS A 1199 16.84 -66.78 -20.14
CA LYS A 1199 16.90 -67.73 -21.26
C LYS A 1199 18.27 -68.34 -21.44
#